data_AF-A0A0Q4EQ96-F1
#
_entry.id   AF-A0A0Q4EQ96-F1
#
_cell.length_a   1.000
_cell.length_b   1.000
_cell.length_c   1.000
_cell.angle_alpha   90.00
_cell.angle_beta   90.00
_cell.angle_gamma   90.00
#
_symmetry.space_group_name_H-M   'P 1'
#
loop_
_entity.id
_entity.type
_entity.pdbx_description
1 polymer ?
#
loop_
_entity_poly.entity_id
_entity_poly.type
_entity_poly.pdbx_seq_one_letter_code
_entity_poly.pdbx_strand_id
1 'polypeptide(L)'
;MTAQKDSAYAHVQPTAQTLATVITHLGFELPRTVEEVAALAQKLEQKASQHPLGDFGGALTWPIPMAPADQHSLRAFLKSDTTGLPGLPLPPHGNGVLTYLLSGSSVSQSDLQNPTVAVQKLLDSPKARALGQALQDHLQGTATDTSLYDYVLAAIHLGLDPESLKSPERNKIAEWPLHDPDHWGQPPSEVVACLSRHLEKNGRANSNTVKLATHLLLSRVAPQFLIKDIPDSVKIGSVAWFNLTVAAAAIEAERPGTVANMTFAEVMCDAQKCAPSAANAHAQTRALVDWGVASGVLVKNADDSYSPEQLNTLQAAFNRQVNRRLVAGQTLDDALPTREGIARARLIERFGDLGELFDAKVLGTDQYRGEPGQVGLGGLHSLLDIAMMDMPNPRPFMSTDPRIPLEALNSNPRFGVREEFDQQFARAIAEKKDAVATTVQHMISQLPLEDRKKFQFGKLEFFYEGSSRLSTGFWGSTPDKNKPQLLVKVELEGQITTYEIDLNRGTIERAPLSRITEPKPRQANRVFTVNQVKLEGAGSRLSMEQPVTEGPLDSFNSGRSYRIGTVFAEHLELDDPAIKEQARGQTTLDKLEGGPKPLSDFLLNLIPFRSAVINFKKGNYGDGIFDLTLDIFGFLSAGAATAGKLIKIGGSALTTGAKGLKAVQIIGAATLGLLNPVSGLGDLAVGGLKLLGKGGNYLLSKGADAISALKTASKSHGVVATGTFKLAEQSVEGMAVFREGKWYGYNPVSDRPYGPPLKDFTPQIAALEGEIKLSFTESWLGKMIGSVVAPPANNPHFRRDFIRATTNANLTDRAAYIRGQNTGRPEAIYGYSSALNVDDLKRLAVAEHRTPAELGSLVKRIDELETLPLRLDTARDTAKLSDPLAYANGYKTGKPEGIKGFSDTLTSNQLAELVAARGRTAEEVGQLVKYMETRRINISLENFKVFSAEITAAGGKVTPLPQGMYLSQVSLLSEGECAALSNVMAAAIKNNNKSQERLIKNLYAAMTPKLSAREIAELRQLGKNQQANIEQAKLAFRDNLNQLQGALGSQFHLGRQSRQVPYTTIISELANARSDKTLLISGPSHGITAGVVTVNGRKEWFYFDPNFGKATFDTQAAMSAALESTLSTGRTKNLLAHFVGQNPGVPEYRISTFDPADLNNITAPLNIDVMKFFQTDL
;
A
#
# COMPACT_ATOMS: atom_id res chain seq x y z
N MET A 1 -7.27 -0.84 -36.81
CA MET A 1 -7.90 -1.75 -35.84
C MET A 1 -9.38 -1.38 -35.76
N THR A 2 -10.26 -2.38 -35.85
CA THR A 2 -11.71 -2.20 -35.73
C THR A 2 -12.13 -2.62 -34.32
N ALA A 3 -12.85 -1.74 -33.62
CA ALA A 3 -13.39 -2.06 -32.30
C ALA A 3 -14.45 -3.16 -32.42
N GLN A 4 -14.56 -4.01 -31.40
CA GLN A 4 -15.65 -4.99 -31.31
C GLN A 4 -16.98 -4.23 -31.29
N LYS A 5 -17.95 -4.66 -32.11
CA LYS A 5 -19.23 -3.95 -32.33
C LYS A 5 -19.99 -3.62 -31.04
N ASP A 6 -19.81 -4.44 -30.01
CA ASP A 6 -20.52 -4.34 -28.73
C ASP A 6 -19.70 -3.64 -27.64
N SER A 7 -18.52 -3.10 -27.98
CA SER A 7 -17.70 -2.33 -27.05
C SER A 7 -18.19 -0.87 -26.95
N ALA A 8 -18.14 -0.29 -25.75
CA ALA A 8 -18.45 1.14 -25.54
C ALA A 8 -17.63 2.06 -26.46
N TYR A 9 -16.41 1.64 -26.83
CA TYR A 9 -15.54 2.38 -27.75
C TYR A 9 -16.06 2.40 -29.20
N ALA A 10 -16.69 1.32 -29.68
CA ALA A 10 -17.28 1.25 -31.00
C ALA A 10 -18.50 2.17 -31.17
N HIS A 11 -19.21 2.47 -30.07
CA HIS A 11 -20.34 3.41 -30.07
C HIS A 11 -19.91 4.87 -30.19
N VAL A 12 -18.68 5.21 -29.76
CA VAL A 12 -18.14 6.57 -29.82
C VAL A 12 -17.31 6.80 -31.09
N GLN A 13 -16.65 5.77 -31.60
CA GLN A 13 -15.73 5.84 -32.75
C GLN A 13 -15.98 4.64 -33.70
N PRO A 14 -16.95 4.73 -34.62
CA PRO A 14 -17.35 3.60 -35.48
C PRO A 14 -16.36 3.29 -36.62
N THR A 15 -15.37 4.16 -36.87
CA THR A 15 -14.36 4.00 -37.93
C THR A 15 -13.10 3.30 -37.41
N ALA A 16 -12.41 2.57 -38.30
CA ALA A 16 -11.16 1.89 -37.97
C ALA A 16 -10.08 2.90 -37.51
N GLN A 17 -9.53 2.68 -36.32
CA GLN A 17 -8.52 3.55 -35.71
C GLN A 17 -7.11 2.96 -35.85
N THR A 18 -6.08 3.80 -35.85
CA THR A 18 -4.69 3.33 -35.75
C THR A 18 -4.40 2.86 -34.32
N LEU A 19 -3.46 1.93 -34.13
CA LEU A 19 -3.05 1.50 -32.78
C LEU A 19 -2.55 2.69 -31.95
N ALA A 20 -1.86 3.65 -32.56
CA ALA A 20 -1.37 4.86 -31.90
C ALA A 20 -2.52 5.73 -31.35
N THR A 21 -3.60 5.89 -32.13
CA THR A 21 -4.80 6.63 -31.71
C THR A 21 -5.52 5.90 -30.57
N VAL A 22 -5.59 4.56 -30.63
CA VAL A 22 -6.21 3.77 -29.56
C VAL A 22 -5.42 3.90 -28.25
N ILE A 23 -4.08 3.81 -28.31
CA ILE A 23 -3.19 3.96 -27.14
C ILE A 23 -3.38 5.33 -26.47
N THR A 24 -3.36 6.41 -27.25
CA THR A 24 -3.53 7.77 -26.72
C THR A 24 -4.96 8.03 -26.21
N HIS A 25 -6.00 7.53 -26.88
CA HIS A 25 -7.38 7.61 -26.38
C HIS A 25 -7.59 6.85 -25.07
N LEU A 26 -6.84 5.78 -24.83
CA LEU A 26 -6.85 5.04 -23.56
C LEU A 26 -6.03 5.73 -22.46
N GLY A 27 -5.43 6.89 -22.74
CA GLY A 27 -4.66 7.70 -21.80
C GLY A 27 -3.20 7.27 -21.63
N PHE A 28 -2.68 6.43 -22.53
CA PHE A 28 -1.30 5.96 -22.49
C PHE A 28 -0.39 6.76 -23.43
N GLU A 29 0.87 6.93 -23.04
CA GLU A 29 1.90 7.48 -23.92
C GLU A 29 2.31 6.47 -25.00
N LEU A 30 2.67 6.98 -26.17
CA LEU A 30 3.18 6.13 -27.25
C LEU A 30 4.58 5.63 -26.89
N PRO A 31 4.79 4.29 -26.88
CA PRO A 31 6.08 3.72 -26.55
C PRO A 31 7.10 4.04 -27.65
N ARG A 32 8.31 4.41 -27.24
CA ARG A 32 9.44 4.78 -28.10
C ARG A 32 10.51 3.69 -28.16
N THR A 33 10.48 2.74 -27.22
CA THR A 33 11.42 1.61 -27.14
C THR A 33 10.68 0.27 -27.10
N VAL A 34 11.40 -0.84 -27.35
CA VAL A 34 10.82 -2.19 -27.30
C VAL A 34 10.40 -2.55 -25.87
N GLU A 35 11.17 -2.09 -24.87
CA GLU A 35 10.85 -2.24 -23.46
C GLU A 35 9.55 -1.49 -23.09
N GLU A 36 9.37 -0.27 -23.60
CA GLU A 36 8.14 0.50 -23.39
C GLU A 36 6.91 -0.15 -24.06
N VAL A 37 7.10 -0.78 -25.24
CA VAL A 37 6.04 -1.56 -25.89
C VAL A 37 5.64 -2.75 -25.04
N ALA A 38 6.61 -3.51 -24.51
CA ALA A 38 6.35 -4.66 -23.66
C ALA A 38 5.64 -4.24 -22.35
N ALA A 39 6.09 -3.15 -21.72
CA ALA A 39 5.46 -2.60 -20.52
C ALA A 39 4.02 -2.10 -20.79
N LEU A 40 3.78 -1.47 -21.94
CA LEU A 40 2.44 -1.03 -22.33
C LEU A 40 1.52 -2.22 -22.61
N ALA A 41 1.99 -3.25 -23.32
CA ALA A 41 1.23 -4.46 -23.58
C ALA A 41 0.81 -5.14 -22.26
N GLN A 42 1.74 -5.26 -21.31
CA GLN A 42 1.45 -5.80 -19.97
C GLN A 42 0.40 -4.95 -19.23
N LYS A 43 0.51 -3.61 -19.25
CA LYS A 43 -0.49 -2.73 -18.64
C LYS A 43 -1.88 -2.87 -19.29
N LEU A 44 -1.94 -3.04 -20.61
CA LEU A 44 -3.19 -3.23 -21.33
C LEU A 44 -3.84 -4.58 -21.02
N GLU A 45 -3.05 -5.66 -20.97
CA GLU A 45 -3.52 -6.98 -20.54
C GLU A 45 -4.05 -6.95 -19.11
N GLN A 46 -3.32 -6.31 -18.19
CA GLN A 46 -3.74 -6.11 -16.80
C GLN A 46 -5.02 -5.27 -16.65
N LYS A 47 -5.23 -4.30 -17.55
CA LYS A 47 -6.46 -3.50 -17.57
C LYS A 47 -7.63 -4.29 -18.18
N ALA A 48 -7.37 -5.14 -19.16
CA ALA A 48 -8.37 -6.00 -19.79
C ALA A 48 -8.82 -7.16 -18.89
N SER A 49 -7.97 -7.63 -17.98
CA SER A 49 -8.32 -8.69 -17.02
C SER A 49 -9.22 -8.21 -15.87
N GLN A 50 -9.31 -6.90 -15.65
CA GLN A 50 -10.14 -6.31 -14.61
C GLN A 50 -11.58 -6.14 -15.08
N HIS A 51 -12.53 -6.65 -14.30
CA HIS A 51 -13.93 -6.37 -14.55
C HIS A 51 -14.22 -4.88 -14.27
N PRO A 52 -15.03 -4.16 -15.09
CA PRO A 52 -15.34 -2.75 -14.86
C PRO A 52 -15.96 -2.43 -13.48
N LEU A 53 -16.57 -3.44 -12.84
CA LEU A 53 -17.16 -3.36 -11.49
C LEU A 53 -16.25 -3.91 -10.38
N GLY A 54 -14.98 -4.18 -10.68
CA GLY A 54 -13.99 -4.68 -9.73
C GLY A 54 -14.40 -5.98 -9.06
N ASP A 55 -14.35 -6.01 -7.73
CA ASP A 55 -14.60 -7.17 -6.86
C ASP A 55 -16.10 -7.49 -6.62
N PHE A 56 -17.00 -6.82 -7.35
CA PHE A 56 -18.45 -6.88 -7.16
C PHE A 56 -18.92 -6.51 -5.74
N GLY A 57 -18.09 -5.87 -4.92
CA GLY A 57 -18.47 -5.36 -3.60
C GLY A 57 -19.26 -4.05 -3.67
N GLY A 58 -19.16 -3.33 -4.79
CA GLY A 58 -19.81 -2.04 -5.02
C GLY A 58 -19.40 -1.01 -3.97
N ALA A 59 -20.38 -0.29 -3.43
CA ALA A 59 -20.11 0.77 -2.46
C ALA A 59 -19.47 0.30 -1.15
N LEU A 60 -19.53 -1.01 -0.83
CA LEU A 60 -18.89 -1.58 0.36
C LEU A 60 -17.39 -1.82 0.17
N THR A 61 -16.87 -1.77 -1.05
CA THR A 61 -15.44 -2.00 -1.38
C THR A 61 -14.78 -0.82 -2.05
N TRP A 62 -15.44 0.33 -2.08
CA TRP A 62 -14.78 1.60 -2.37
C TRP A 62 -13.50 1.77 -1.53
N PRO A 63 -12.51 2.55 -2.01
CA PRO A 63 -11.30 2.84 -1.25
C PRO A 63 -11.61 3.25 0.19
N ILE A 64 -12.64 4.06 0.36
CA ILE A 64 -13.32 4.28 1.63
C ILE A 64 -14.68 3.58 1.54
N PRO A 65 -14.88 2.45 2.25
CA PRO A 65 -16.16 1.76 2.27
C PRO A 65 -17.30 2.69 2.69
N MET A 66 -18.49 2.47 2.11
CA MET A 66 -19.71 3.19 2.49
C MET A 66 -19.86 3.27 4.02
N ALA A 67 -20.14 4.45 4.55
CA ALA A 67 -20.21 4.66 5.99
C ALA A 67 -21.36 3.83 6.62
N PRO A 68 -21.23 3.34 7.87
CA PRO A 68 -22.29 2.57 8.53
C PRO A 68 -23.65 3.28 8.56
N ALA A 69 -23.67 4.61 8.69
CA ALA A 69 -24.90 5.40 8.64
C ALA A 69 -25.58 5.33 7.27
N ASP A 70 -24.81 5.39 6.18
CA ASP A 70 -25.34 5.28 4.81
C ASP A 70 -25.80 3.86 4.52
N GLN A 71 -25.09 2.84 5.02
CA GLN A 71 -25.54 1.45 4.90
C GLN A 71 -26.87 1.22 5.66
N HIS A 72 -27.07 1.85 6.83
CA HIS A 72 -28.35 1.83 7.54
C HIS A 72 -29.46 2.56 6.75
N SER A 73 -29.15 3.74 6.20
CA SER A 73 -30.08 4.52 5.37
C SER A 73 -30.52 3.75 4.12
N LEU A 74 -29.58 3.10 3.43
CA LEU A 74 -29.84 2.24 2.28
C LEU A 74 -30.77 1.08 2.66
N ARG A 75 -30.53 0.39 3.78
CA ARG A 75 -31.40 -0.70 4.24
C ARG A 75 -32.80 -0.22 4.63
N ALA A 76 -32.89 0.95 5.26
CA ALA A 76 -34.18 1.56 5.58
C ALA A 76 -34.97 1.88 4.31
N PHE A 77 -34.30 2.42 3.28
CA PHE A 77 -34.90 2.67 1.97
C PHE A 77 -35.49 1.39 1.36
N LEU A 78 -34.74 0.28 1.34
CA LEU A 78 -35.22 -1.01 0.80
C LEU A 78 -36.45 -1.58 1.54
N LYS A 79 -36.71 -1.12 2.77
CA LYS A 79 -37.83 -1.56 3.62
C LYS A 79 -38.94 -0.52 3.72
N SER A 80 -38.84 0.57 2.96
CA SER A 80 -39.82 1.66 2.96
C SER A 80 -40.87 1.47 1.87
N ASP A 81 -42.10 1.86 2.21
CA ASP A 81 -43.26 1.92 1.33
C ASP A 81 -43.36 3.20 0.50
N THR A 82 -42.55 4.22 0.80
CA THR A 82 -42.57 5.54 0.13
C THR A 82 -41.54 5.70 -0.99
N THR A 83 -40.86 4.62 -1.39
CA THR A 83 -39.77 4.66 -2.39
C THR A 83 -40.23 4.94 -3.82
N GLY A 84 -41.51 4.71 -4.13
CA GLY A 84 -42.05 4.84 -5.49
C GLY A 84 -41.61 3.75 -6.47
N LEU A 85 -40.84 2.74 -6.02
CA LEU A 85 -40.37 1.65 -6.88
C LEU A 85 -41.29 0.41 -6.79
N PRO A 86 -41.78 -0.13 -7.93
CA PRO A 86 -42.58 -1.35 -7.94
C PRO A 86 -41.84 -2.55 -7.32
N GLY A 87 -42.48 -3.21 -6.36
CA GLY A 87 -41.94 -4.38 -5.65
C GLY A 87 -41.15 -4.06 -4.37
N LEU A 88 -41.13 -2.79 -3.92
CA LEU A 88 -40.74 -2.38 -2.57
C LEU A 88 -41.99 -2.05 -1.72
N PRO A 89 -41.96 -2.19 -0.38
CA PRO A 89 -40.82 -2.61 0.46
C PRO A 89 -40.48 -4.09 0.32
N LEU A 90 -39.21 -4.46 0.56
CA LEU A 90 -38.81 -5.86 0.61
C LEU A 90 -39.41 -6.58 1.84
N PRO A 91 -39.81 -7.86 1.72
CA PRO A 91 -40.37 -8.60 2.84
C PRO A 91 -39.36 -8.72 4.00
N PRO A 92 -39.84 -8.75 5.26
CA PRO A 92 -38.99 -8.78 6.46
C PRO A 92 -38.13 -10.05 6.59
N HIS A 93 -38.53 -11.15 5.95
CA HIS A 93 -37.80 -12.43 5.90
C HIS A 93 -37.72 -12.95 4.44
N GLY A 94 -36.54 -13.36 3.98
CA GLY A 94 -36.30 -13.96 2.65
C GLY A 94 -35.19 -13.29 1.80
N ASN A 95 -34.87 -13.87 0.64
CA ASN A 95 -33.83 -13.51 -0.35
C ASN A 95 -34.03 -12.11 -1.04
N GLY A 96 -34.40 -11.08 -0.28
CA GLY A 96 -35.14 -9.90 -0.73
C GLY A 96 -34.57 -9.17 -1.94
N VAL A 97 -33.30 -8.74 -1.91
CA VAL A 97 -32.74 -7.91 -3.00
C VAL A 97 -32.45 -8.74 -4.25
N LEU A 98 -31.83 -9.93 -4.11
CA LEU A 98 -31.56 -10.80 -5.25
C LEU A 98 -32.85 -11.25 -5.95
N THR A 99 -33.86 -11.68 -5.21
CA THR A 99 -35.16 -12.08 -5.78
C THR A 99 -35.86 -10.88 -6.43
N TYR A 100 -35.81 -9.71 -5.79
CA TYR A 100 -36.36 -8.48 -6.35
C TYR A 100 -35.72 -8.17 -7.71
N LEU A 101 -34.40 -8.23 -7.82
CA LEU A 101 -33.68 -7.97 -9.07
C LEU A 101 -33.92 -9.06 -10.12
N LEU A 102 -33.90 -10.34 -9.73
CA LEU A 102 -34.11 -11.47 -10.64
C LEU A 102 -35.47 -11.42 -11.33
N SER A 103 -36.53 -11.04 -10.60
CA SER A 103 -37.89 -10.91 -11.15
C SER A 103 -38.02 -9.87 -12.28
N GLY A 104 -37.07 -8.95 -12.42
CA GLY A 104 -37.03 -7.95 -13.49
C GLY A 104 -35.91 -8.15 -14.50
N SER A 105 -35.21 -9.29 -14.46
CA SER A 105 -34.00 -9.56 -15.25
C SER A 105 -34.22 -10.62 -16.34
N SER A 106 -33.28 -10.70 -17.29
CA SER A 106 -33.21 -11.76 -18.31
C SER A 106 -32.36 -12.97 -17.89
N VAL A 107 -32.00 -13.06 -16.60
CA VAL A 107 -31.19 -14.15 -16.05
C VAL A 107 -31.96 -15.47 -16.13
N SER A 108 -31.39 -16.44 -16.86
CA SER A 108 -31.93 -17.80 -16.97
C SER A 108 -31.37 -18.74 -15.91
N GLN A 109 -31.95 -19.95 -15.79
CA GLN A 109 -31.42 -21.02 -14.94
C GLN A 109 -29.98 -21.44 -15.33
N SER A 110 -29.65 -21.41 -16.63
CA SER A 110 -28.29 -21.73 -17.08
C SER A 110 -27.32 -20.60 -16.75
N ASP A 111 -27.77 -19.34 -16.80
CA ASP A 111 -26.94 -18.20 -16.42
C ASP A 111 -26.55 -18.26 -14.94
N LEU A 112 -27.45 -18.70 -14.06
CA LEU A 112 -27.17 -18.85 -12.62
C LEU A 112 -26.06 -19.88 -12.31
N GLN A 113 -25.72 -20.76 -13.26
CA GLN A 113 -24.57 -21.66 -13.14
C GLN A 113 -23.23 -20.97 -13.47
N ASN A 114 -23.27 -19.77 -14.06
CA ASN A 114 -22.12 -18.92 -14.34
C ASN A 114 -22.31 -17.57 -13.63
N PRO A 115 -21.86 -17.44 -12.36
CA PRO A 115 -22.13 -16.26 -11.55
C PRO A 115 -21.76 -14.94 -12.22
N THR A 116 -20.64 -14.86 -12.93
CA THR A 116 -20.19 -13.65 -13.61
C THR A 116 -21.20 -13.20 -14.70
N VAL A 117 -21.68 -14.14 -15.52
CA VAL A 117 -22.70 -13.86 -16.55
C VAL A 117 -24.04 -13.48 -15.91
N ALA A 118 -24.42 -14.16 -14.82
CA ALA A 118 -25.64 -13.85 -14.09
C ALA A 118 -25.60 -12.44 -13.49
N VAL A 119 -24.49 -12.02 -12.85
CA VAL A 119 -24.33 -10.66 -12.31
C VAL A 119 -24.47 -9.62 -13.40
N GLN A 120 -23.82 -9.82 -14.56
CA GLN A 120 -23.90 -8.88 -15.67
C GLN A 120 -25.34 -8.69 -16.15
N LYS A 121 -26.05 -9.79 -16.46
CA LYS A 121 -27.47 -9.75 -16.86
C LYS A 121 -28.39 -9.18 -15.79
N LEU A 122 -28.08 -9.42 -14.51
CA LEU A 122 -28.84 -8.90 -13.38
C LEU A 122 -28.73 -7.38 -13.30
N LEU A 123 -27.50 -6.85 -13.39
CA LEU A 123 -27.21 -5.42 -13.29
C LEU A 123 -27.67 -4.63 -14.52
N ASP A 124 -27.66 -5.25 -15.70
CA ASP A 124 -28.19 -4.63 -16.93
C ASP A 124 -29.72 -4.53 -16.97
N SER A 125 -30.43 -5.13 -16.01
CA SER A 125 -31.89 -5.10 -15.98
C SER A 125 -32.45 -3.69 -15.73
N PRO A 126 -33.61 -3.32 -16.32
CA PRO A 126 -34.27 -2.04 -16.03
C PRO A 126 -34.54 -1.84 -14.53
N LYS A 127 -34.82 -2.93 -13.82
CA LYS A 127 -35.09 -2.93 -12.38
C LYS A 127 -33.85 -2.64 -11.54
N ALA A 128 -32.70 -3.19 -11.90
CA ALA A 128 -31.42 -2.86 -11.27
C ALA A 128 -31.06 -1.39 -11.49
N ARG A 129 -31.23 -0.87 -12.71
CA ARG A 129 -30.98 0.55 -13.02
C ARG A 129 -31.89 1.49 -12.24
N ALA A 130 -33.18 1.20 -12.18
CA ALA A 130 -34.15 2.00 -11.41
C ALA A 130 -33.82 1.99 -9.92
N LEU A 131 -33.46 0.82 -9.35
CA LEU A 131 -33.04 0.71 -7.96
C LEU A 131 -31.75 1.48 -7.68
N GLY A 132 -30.74 1.32 -8.55
CA GLY A 132 -29.45 2.02 -8.43
C GLY A 132 -29.63 3.53 -8.48
N GLN A 133 -30.49 4.04 -9.36
CA GLN A 133 -30.77 5.48 -9.47
C GLN A 133 -31.46 6.00 -8.22
N ALA A 134 -32.50 5.31 -7.75
CA ALA A 134 -33.21 5.73 -6.55
C ALA A 134 -32.32 5.72 -5.30
N LEU A 135 -31.45 4.71 -5.15
CA LEU A 135 -30.48 4.64 -4.07
C LEU A 135 -29.41 5.74 -4.16
N GLN A 136 -28.92 6.01 -5.38
CA GLN A 136 -27.98 7.09 -5.61
C GLN A 136 -28.60 8.45 -5.24
N ASP A 137 -29.83 8.73 -5.68
CA ASP A 137 -30.53 9.98 -5.39
C ASP A 137 -30.82 10.14 -3.90
N HIS A 138 -31.30 9.06 -3.26
CA HIS A 138 -31.56 9.02 -1.82
C HIS A 138 -30.32 9.32 -0.98
N LEU A 139 -29.15 8.85 -1.42
CA LEU A 139 -27.87 9.08 -0.75
C LEU A 139 -27.11 10.32 -1.28
N GLN A 140 -27.64 11.03 -2.29
CA GLN A 140 -26.97 12.14 -2.98
C GLN A 140 -25.61 11.76 -3.59
N GLY A 141 -25.49 10.53 -4.08
CA GLY A 141 -24.27 9.97 -4.66
C GLY A 141 -23.84 10.66 -5.96
N THR A 142 -22.53 10.79 -6.17
CA THR A 142 -22.00 11.30 -7.44
C THR A 142 -22.26 10.33 -8.60
N ALA A 143 -22.68 10.86 -9.75
CA ALA A 143 -22.98 10.07 -10.93
C ALA A 143 -21.72 9.73 -11.72
N THR A 144 -21.54 8.44 -12.02
CA THR A 144 -20.52 7.92 -12.94
C THR A 144 -21.15 6.85 -13.83
N ASP A 145 -20.38 6.33 -14.79
CA ASP A 145 -20.77 5.20 -15.63
C ASP A 145 -21.04 3.90 -14.84
N THR A 146 -20.52 3.80 -13.60
CA THR A 146 -20.68 2.62 -12.74
C THR A 146 -21.41 2.87 -11.42
N SER A 147 -21.67 4.12 -11.02
CA SER A 147 -22.18 4.49 -9.70
C SER A 147 -23.49 3.76 -9.33
N LEU A 148 -24.39 3.60 -10.29
CA LEU A 148 -25.66 2.89 -10.09
C LEU A 148 -25.44 1.44 -9.65
N TYR A 149 -24.48 0.76 -10.27
CA TYR A 149 -24.17 -0.64 -9.97
C TYR A 149 -23.52 -0.78 -8.60
N ASP A 150 -22.72 0.19 -8.17
CA ASP A 150 -22.09 0.19 -6.85
C ASP A 150 -23.13 0.16 -5.72
N TYR A 151 -24.20 0.96 -5.84
CA TYR A 151 -25.29 0.99 -4.87
C TYR A 151 -26.13 -0.30 -4.91
N VAL A 152 -26.39 -0.85 -6.10
CA VAL A 152 -27.13 -2.12 -6.24
C VAL A 152 -26.34 -3.29 -5.65
N LEU A 153 -25.04 -3.37 -5.92
CA LEU A 153 -24.17 -4.40 -5.35
C LEU A 153 -24.11 -4.28 -3.82
N ALA A 154 -23.96 -3.06 -3.28
CA ALA A 154 -24.02 -2.83 -1.84
C ALA A 154 -25.37 -3.28 -1.24
N ALA A 155 -26.49 -3.01 -1.92
CA ALA A 155 -27.81 -3.49 -1.52
C ALA A 155 -27.88 -5.03 -1.49
N ILE A 156 -27.34 -5.72 -2.50
CA ILE A 156 -27.29 -7.18 -2.55
C ILE A 156 -26.48 -7.73 -1.36
N HIS A 157 -25.28 -7.20 -1.12
CA HIS A 157 -24.41 -7.62 -0.02
C HIS A 157 -25.05 -7.42 1.34
N LEU A 158 -25.65 -6.24 1.58
CA LEU A 158 -26.37 -5.96 2.82
C LEU A 158 -27.60 -6.86 2.99
N GLY A 159 -28.25 -7.26 1.89
CA GLY A 159 -29.33 -8.25 1.91
C GLY A 159 -28.86 -9.65 2.32
N LEU A 160 -27.73 -10.09 1.77
CA LEU A 160 -27.14 -11.42 2.00
C LEU A 160 -26.47 -11.56 3.38
N ASP A 161 -25.80 -10.51 3.84
CA ASP A 161 -24.98 -10.49 5.05
C ASP A 161 -25.28 -9.23 5.91
N PRO A 162 -26.52 -9.08 6.42
CA PRO A 162 -26.90 -7.92 7.23
C PRO A 162 -26.20 -7.84 8.59
N GLU A 163 -25.69 -8.96 9.10
CA GLU A 163 -25.00 -9.04 10.40
C GLU A 163 -23.65 -8.32 10.38
N SER A 164 -23.00 -8.26 9.21
CA SER A 164 -21.75 -7.52 9.01
C SER A 164 -21.81 -6.04 9.40
N LEU A 165 -23.01 -5.45 9.48
CA LEU A 165 -23.24 -4.08 9.97
C LEU A 165 -23.09 -3.91 11.48
N LYS A 166 -23.48 -4.93 12.25
CA LYS A 166 -23.57 -4.84 13.71
C LYS A 166 -22.27 -5.29 14.36
N SER A 167 -21.66 -6.33 13.81
CA SER A 167 -20.48 -6.98 14.38
C SER A 167 -19.61 -7.50 13.24
N PRO A 168 -18.88 -6.63 12.53
CA PRO A 168 -17.95 -7.06 11.50
C PRO A 168 -16.84 -7.90 12.15
N GLU A 169 -16.77 -9.17 11.75
CA GLU A 169 -15.77 -10.12 12.22
C GLU A 169 -14.89 -10.56 11.05
N ARG A 170 -13.59 -10.66 11.31
CA ARG A 170 -12.64 -11.20 10.35
C ARG A 170 -12.97 -12.66 10.02
N ASN A 171 -12.84 -13.02 8.74
CA ASN A 171 -13.04 -14.38 8.23
C ASN A 171 -14.45 -14.92 8.51
N LYS A 172 -15.46 -14.05 8.59
CA LYS A 172 -16.86 -14.44 8.81
C LYS A 172 -17.76 -13.75 7.78
N ILE A 173 -18.66 -14.51 7.17
CA ILE A 173 -19.57 -14.04 6.11
C ILE A 173 -20.95 -14.61 6.37
N ALA A 174 -21.99 -13.79 6.49
CA ALA A 174 -23.35 -14.25 6.76
C ALA A 174 -23.40 -15.23 7.94
N GLU A 175 -22.69 -14.86 9.01
CA GLU A 175 -22.46 -15.65 10.24
C GLU A 175 -21.62 -16.92 10.07
N TRP A 176 -21.16 -17.25 8.86
CA TRP A 176 -20.34 -18.42 8.57
C TRP A 176 -18.84 -18.13 8.73
N PRO A 177 -18.12 -18.83 9.65
CA PRO A 177 -16.69 -18.63 9.85
C PRO A 177 -15.86 -19.40 8.80
N LEU A 178 -15.18 -18.69 7.90
CA LEU A 178 -14.36 -19.28 6.83
C LEU A 178 -13.08 -20.00 7.30
N HIS A 179 -12.57 -19.63 8.47
CA HIS A 179 -11.29 -20.15 9.02
C HIS A 179 -11.47 -20.84 10.39
N ASP A 180 -12.66 -21.37 10.63
CA ASP A 180 -12.99 -22.13 11.83
C ASP A 180 -12.14 -23.41 11.99
N PRO A 181 -11.84 -23.85 13.24
CA PRO A 181 -11.22 -25.15 13.50
C PRO A 181 -11.78 -26.33 12.71
N ASP A 182 -13.10 -26.35 12.46
CA ASP A 182 -13.76 -27.41 11.72
C ASP A 182 -13.36 -27.46 10.24
N HIS A 183 -12.88 -26.35 9.68
CA HIS A 183 -12.45 -26.23 8.29
C HIS A 183 -10.96 -26.51 8.09
N TRP A 184 -10.15 -26.55 9.15
CA TRP A 184 -8.71 -26.81 9.03
C TRP A 184 -8.46 -28.19 8.40
N GLY A 185 -7.49 -28.28 7.49
CA GLY A 185 -7.19 -29.54 6.79
C GLY A 185 -8.16 -29.89 5.65
N GLN A 186 -9.22 -29.09 5.41
CA GLN A 186 -10.15 -29.26 4.29
C GLN A 186 -9.69 -28.47 3.05
N PRO A 187 -10.03 -28.93 1.83
CA PRO A 187 -9.79 -28.14 0.63
C PRO A 187 -10.76 -26.93 0.58
N PRO A 188 -10.37 -25.79 -0.02
CA PRO A 188 -11.22 -24.59 -0.13
C PRO A 188 -12.58 -24.86 -0.78
N SER A 189 -12.63 -25.78 -1.75
CA SER A 189 -13.85 -26.22 -2.44
C SER A 189 -14.93 -26.74 -1.48
N GLU A 190 -14.53 -27.47 -0.44
CA GLU A 190 -15.44 -27.99 0.59
C GLU A 190 -16.03 -26.85 1.43
N VAL A 191 -15.19 -25.88 1.82
CA VAL A 191 -15.64 -24.71 2.61
C VAL A 191 -16.63 -23.86 1.80
N VAL A 192 -16.41 -23.70 0.49
CA VAL A 192 -17.35 -23.03 -0.42
C VAL A 192 -18.68 -23.79 -0.48
N ALA A 193 -18.64 -25.12 -0.60
CA ALA A 193 -19.84 -25.95 -0.61
C ALA A 193 -20.61 -25.90 0.72
N CYS A 194 -19.91 -25.85 1.85
CA CYS A 194 -20.50 -25.64 3.18
C CYS A 194 -21.18 -24.27 3.29
N LEU A 195 -20.52 -23.21 2.82
CA LEU A 195 -21.09 -21.86 2.79
C LEU A 195 -22.37 -21.82 1.94
N SER A 196 -22.38 -22.44 0.75
CA SER A 196 -23.58 -22.53 -0.07
C SER A 196 -24.74 -23.21 0.67
N ARG A 197 -24.49 -24.37 1.30
CA ARG A 197 -25.50 -25.07 2.11
C ARG A 197 -26.00 -24.23 3.28
N HIS A 198 -25.13 -23.46 3.93
CA HIS A 198 -25.49 -22.56 5.02
C HIS A 198 -26.40 -21.41 4.54
N LEU A 199 -26.10 -20.81 3.38
CA LEU A 199 -26.94 -19.75 2.82
C LEU A 199 -28.34 -20.25 2.42
N GLU A 200 -28.45 -21.47 1.89
CA GLU A 200 -29.74 -22.11 1.60
C GLU A 200 -30.52 -22.42 2.88
N LYS A 201 -29.87 -23.08 3.85
CA LYS A 201 -30.49 -23.49 5.12
C LYS A 201 -31.09 -22.31 5.88
N ASN A 202 -30.41 -21.16 5.84
CA ASN A 202 -30.86 -19.95 6.54
C ASN A 202 -31.74 -19.03 5.68
N GLY A 203 -32.18 -19.49 4.50
CA GLY A 203 -33.07 -18.71 3.63
C GLY A 203 -32.48 -17.39 3.15
N ARG A 204 -31.15 -17.34 2.95
CA ARG A 204 -30.43 -16.20 2.34
C ARG A 204 -30.41 -16.30 0.82
N ALA A 205 -30.40 -17.53 0.31
CA ALA A 205 -30.52 -17.89 -1.10
C ALA A 205 -31.37 -19.15 -1.26
N ASN A 206 -31.83 -19.46 -2.47
CA ASN A 206 -32.48 -20.73 -2.80
C ASN A 206 -31.57 -21.58 -3.70
N SER A 207 -31.99 -22.81 -4.01
CA SER A 207 -31.20 -23.76 -4.81
C SER A 207 -30.77 -23.24 -6.18
N ASN A 208 -31.52 -22.29 -6.76
CA ASN A 208 -31.16 -21.68 -8.04
C ASN A 208 -30.19 -20.51 -7.87
N THR A 209 -30.26 -19.77 -6.76
CA THR A 209 -29.49 -18.53 -6.55
C THR A 209 -28.30 -18.70 -5.62
N VAL A 210 -28.14 -19.84 -4.95
CA VAL A 210 -27.09 -20.08 -3.95
C VAL A 210 -25.69 -19.87 -4.53
N LYS A 211 -25.42 -20.39 -5.72
CA LYS A 211 -24.08 -20.30 -6.34
C LYS A 211 -23.71 -18.85 -6.61
N LEU A 212 -24.67 -18.06 -7.10
CA LEU A 212 -24.51 -16.62 -7.32
C LEU A 212 -24.30 -15.87 -5.99
N ALA A 213 -25.09 -16.17 -4.95
CA ALA A 213 -24.97 -15.55 -3.64
C ALA A 213 -23.61 -15.87 -2.97
N THR A 214 -23.19 -17.13 -3.00
CA THR A 214 -21.88 -17.57 -2.51
C THR A 214 -20.75 -16.87 -3.27
N HIS A 215 -20.84 -16.80 -4.61
CA HIS A 215 -19.83 -16.13 -5.43
C HIS A 215 -19.71 -14.64 -5.09
N LEU A 216 -20.82 -13.91 -5.01
CA LEU A 216 -20.81 -12.48 -4.64
C LEU A 216 -20.19 -12.26 -3.26
N LEU A 217 -20.64 -12.99 -2.24
CA LEU A 217 -20.11 -12.83 -0.89
C LEU A 217 -18.60 -13.10 -0.80
N LEU A 218 -18.12 -14.15 -1.46
CA LEU A 218 -16.70 -14.47 -1.51
C LEU A 218 -15.90 -13.46 -2.32
N SER A 219 -16.43 -12.93 -3.42
CA SER A 219 -15.70 -11.95 -4.26
C SER A 219 -15.35 -10.69 -3.47
N ARG A 220 -16.24 -10.27 -2.56
CA ARG A 220 -16.04 -9.12 -1.67
C ARG A 220 -15.07 -9.40 -0.53
N VAL A 221 -15.20 -10.54 0.15
CA VAL A 221 -14.58 -10.77 1.47
C VAL A 221 -13.39 -11.71 1.43
N ALA A 222 -13.43 -12.74 0.58
CA ALA A 222 -12.41 -13.79 0.53
C ALA A 222 -12.25 -14.32 -0.91
N PRO A 223 -11.79 -13.48 -1.85
CA PRO A 223 -11.74 -13.82 -3.27
C PRO A 223 -10.77 -14.96 -3.59
N GLN A 224 -9.83 -15.28 -2.68
CA GLN A 224 -8.95 -16.44 -2.79
C GLN A 224 -9.70 -17.79 -2.86
N PHE A 225 -10.94 -17.86 -2.35
CA PHE A 225 -11.80 -19.05 -2.48
C PHE A 225 -12.44 -19.18 -3.88
N LEU A 226 -12.36 -18.15 -4.72
CA LEU A 226 -12.92 -18.14 -6.08
C LEU A 226 -11.89 -18.41 -7.17
N ILE A 227 -10.62 -18.59 -6.79
CA ILE A 227 -9.54 -18.94 -7.72
C ILE A 227 -9.90 -20.28 -8.38
N LYS A 228 -9.70 -20.36 -9.68
CA LYS A 228 -10.01 -21.55 -10.47
C LYS A 228 -8.91 -22.60 -10.28
N ASP A 229 -9.28 -23.86 -10.35
CA ASP A 229 -8.34 -25.00 -10.35
C ASP A 229 -7.38 -25.03 -9.13
N ILE A 230 -7.87 -24.64 -7.95
CA ILE A 230 -7.14 -24.86 -6.70
C ILE A 230 -7.11 -26.38 -6.45
N PRO A 231 -5.93 -27.00 -6.32
CA PRO A 231 -5.85 -28.43 -6.06
C PRO A 231 -6.29 -28.78 -4.65
N ASP A 232 -6.81 -30.00 -4.47
CA ASP A 232 -7.25 -30.49 -3.16
C ASP A 232 -6.12 -30.62 -2.15
N SER A 233 -4.85 -30.61 -2.57
CA SER A 233 -3.68 -30.57 -1.71
C SER A 233 -3.49 -29.24 -0.99
N VAL A 234 -4.06 -28.14 -1.48
CA VAL A 234 -4.11 -26.88 -0.72
C VAL A 234 -5.17 -27.01 0.36
N LYS A 235 -4.75 -27.09 1.62
CA LYS A 235 -5.67 -27.21 2.77
C LYS A 235 -5.78 -25.91 3.55
N ILE A 236 -6.98 -25.56 4.00
CA ILE A 236 -7.18 -24.40 4.89
C ILE A 236 -6.30 -24.54 6.13
N GLY A 237 -5.60 -23.46 6.48
CA GLY A 237 -4.66 -23.42 7.61
C GLY A 237 -3.24 -23.92 7.29
N SER A 238 -2.98 -24.40 6.07
CA SER A 238 -1.64 -24.84 5.64
C SER A 238 -0.74 -23.67 5.19
N VAL A 239 0.56 -23.95 5.04
CA VAL A 239 1.53 -23.03 4.42
C VAL A 239 1.17 -22.72 2.96
N ALA A 240 0.63 -23.71 2.23
CA ALA A 240 0.14 -23.54 0.87
C ALA A 240 -1.03 -22.52 0.84
N TRP A 241 -2.01 -22.69 1.72
CA TRP A 241 -3.13 -21.76 1.83
C TRP A 241 -2.71 -20.35 2.24
N PHE A 242 -1.74 -20.22 3.16
CA PHE A 242 -1.11 -18.95 3.49
C PHE A 242 -0.55 -18.26 2.25
N ASN A 243 0.29 -18.96 1.47
CA ASN A 243 0.92 -18.39 0.28
C ASN A 243 -0.11 -17.98 -0.78
N LEU A 244 -1.14 -18.80 -1.02
CA LEU A 244 -2.23 -18.48 -1.95
C LEU A 244 -3.01 -17.23 -1.50
N THR A 245 -3.30 -17.12 -0.19
CA THR A 245 -4.01 -15.97 0.38
C THR A 245 -3.20 -14.68 0.20
N VAL A 246 -1.88 -14.74 0.43
CA VAL A 246 -0.97 -13.59 0.23
C VAL A 246 -0.88 -13.21 -1.23
N ALA A 247 -0.72 -14.19 -2.13
CA ALA A 247 -0.67 -13.97 -3.57
C ALA A 247 -1.96 -13.32 -4.10
N ALA A 248 -3.11 -13.86 -3.70
CA ALA A 248 -4.41 -13.30 -4.07
C ALA A 248 -4.57 -11.87 -3.56
N ALA A 249 -4.19 -11.59 -2.30
CA ALA A 249 -4.27 -10.26 -1.72
C ALA A 249 -3.37 -9.24 -2.44
N ALA A 250 -2.18 -9.65 -2.89
CA ALA A 250 -1.28 -8.78 -3.64
C ALA A 250 -1.89 -8.35 -4.98
N ILE A 251 -2.48 -9.29 -5.71
CA ILE A 251 -3.17 -9.01 -6.97
C ILE A 251 -4.41 -8.16 -6.72
N GLU A 252 -5.24 -8.50 -5.74
CA GLU A 252 -6.47 -7.77 -5.40
C GLU A 252 -6.22 -6.35 -4.88
N ALA A 253 -5.04 -6.06 -4.32
CA ALA A 253 -4.64 -4.72 -3.91
C ALA A 253 -4.34 -3.80 -5.12
N GLU A 254 -3.74 -4.36 -6.18
CA GLU A 254 -3.43 -3.61 -7.41
C GLU A 254 -4.60 -3.62 -8.41
N ARG A 255 -5.30 -4.75 -8.52
CA ARG A 255 -6.27 -5.09 -9.56
C ARG A 255 -7.49 -5.80 -8.95
N PRO A 256 -8.36 -5.08 -8.21
CA PRO A 256 -9.51 -5.68 -7.53
C PRO A 256 -10.44 -6.46 -8.48
N GLY A 257 -10.89 -7.64 -8.05
CA GLY A 257 -11.81 -8.53 -8.75
C GLY A 257 -11.17 -9.45 -9.80
N THR A 258 -9.84 -9.44 -9.93
CA THR A 258 -9.15 -10.20 -10.98
C THR A 258 -8.99 -11.67 -10.60
N VAL A 259 -8.73 -11.99 -9.33
CA VAL A 259 -8.30 -13.36 -8.95
C VAL A 259 -9.38 -14.42 -9.14
N ALA A 260 -10.66 -14.02 -9.06
CA ALA A 260 -11.80 -14.92 -9.34
C ALA A 260 -11.84 -15.42 -10.80
N ASN A 261 -11.14 -14.72 -11.71
CA ASN A 261 -11.03 -15.11 -13.12
C ASN A 261 -9.77 -15.90 -13.43
N MET A 262 -8.83 -16.00 -12.49
CA MET A 262 -7.53 -16.63 -12.66
C MET A 262 -7.51 -18.06 -12.13
N THR A 263 -6.68 -18.88 -12.74
CA THR A 263 -6.29 -20.20 -12.22
C THR A 263 -5.29 -20.06 -11.08
N PHE A 264 -5.15 -21.11 -10.27
CA PHE A 264 -4.14 -21.20 -9.22
C PHE A 264 -2.73 -20.84 -9.74
N ALA A 265 -2.33 -21.39 -10.89
CA ALA A 265 -1.01 -21.16 -11.46
C ALA A 265 -0.81 -19.70 -11.91
N GLU A 266 -1.83 -19.09 -12.51
CA GLU A 266 -1.79 -17.68 -12.92
C GLU A 266 -1.65 -16.77 -11.70
N VAL A 267 -2.39 -17.02 -10.61
CA VAL A 267 -2.30 -16.20 -9.37
C VAL A 267 -0.89 -16.27 -8.79
N MET A 268 -0.32 -17.47 -8.68
CA MET A 268 1.01 -17.64 -8.10
C MET A 268 2.11 -17.00 -8.96
N CYS A 269 1.95 -16.97 -10.28
CA CYS A 269 2.90 -16.31 -11.19
C CYS A 269 2.75 -14.78 -11.20
N ASP A 270 1.50 -14.28 -11.27
CA ASP A 270 1.24 -12.85 -11.41
C ASP A 270 1.53 -12.08 -10.12
N ALA A 271 1.30 -12.69 -8.96
CA ALA A 271 1.62 -12.09 -7.66
C ALA A 271 3.11 -11.75 -7.49
N GLN A 272 4.02 -12.48 -8.16
CA GLN A 272 5.46 -12.18 -8.13
C GLN A 272 5.83 -10.88 -8.84
N LYS A 273 4.94 -10.37 -9.71
CA LYS A 273 5.12 -9.13 -10.47
C LYS A 273 4.53 -7.92 -9.74
N CYS A 274 3.73 -8.15 -8.71
CA CYS A 274 3.12 -7.09 -7.91
C CYS A 274 4.16 -6.38 -7.06
N ALA A 275 4.04 -5.06 -6.97
CA ALA A 275 4.90 -4.26 -6.11
C ALA A 275 4.53 -4.50 -4.63
N PRO A 276 5.52 -4.53 -3.71
CA PRO A 276 5.24 -4.52 -2.28
C PRO A 276 4.36 -3.31 -1.90
N SER A 277 3.35 -3.54 -1.07
CA SER A 277 2.45 -2.50 -0.58
C SER A 277 2.09 -2.74 0.89
N ALA A 278 1.62 -1.70 1.58
CA ALA A 278 1.12 -1.81 2.96
C ALA A 278 -0.08 -2.78 3.05
N ALA A 279 -0.92 -2.84 2.00
CA ALA A 279 -2.02 -3.80 1.92
C ALA A 279 -1.50 -5.25 1.87
N ASN A 280 -0.44 -5.49 1.08
CA ASN A 280 0.19 -6.82 0.98
C ASN A 280 0.79 -7.22 2.33
N ALA A 281 1.47 -6.30 3.01
CA ALA A 281 2.06 -6.54 4.34
C ALA A 281 0.98 -6.85 5.39
N HIS A 282 -0.13 -6.10 5.40
CA HIS A 282 -1.24 -6.35 6.31
C HIS A 282 -1.92 -7.71 6.05
N ALA A 283 -2.18 -8.05 4.78
CA ALA A 283 -2.72 -9.34 4.39
C ALA A 283 -1.78 -10.50 4.77
N GLN A 284 -0.46 -10.31 4.62
CA GLN A 284 0.55 -11.26 5.04
C GLN A 284 0.52 -11.50 6.54
N THR A 285 0.48 -10.45 7.37
CA THR A 285 0.36 -10.59 8.84
C THR A 285 -0.90 -11.36 9.21
N ARG A 286 -2.04 -11.02 8.61
CA ARG A 286 -3.32 -11.70 8.87
C ARG A 286 -3.29 -13.17 8.46
N ALA A 287 -2.81 -13.48 7.27
CA ALA A 287 -2.68 -14.86 6.82
C ALA A 287 -1.72 -15.65 7.73
N LEU A 288 -0.65 -15.02 8.21
CA LEU A 288 0.32 -15.65 9.11
C LEU A 288 -0.34 -16.01 10.45
N VAL A 289 -1.14 -15.10 11.01
CA VAL A 289 -1.96 -15.37 12.21
C VAL A 289 -2.91 -16.54 11.99
N ASP A 290 -3.63 -16.61 10.86
CA ASP A 290 -4.54 -17.73 10.56
C ASP A 290 -3.79 -19.05 10.51
N TRP A 291 -2.63 -19.07 9.86
CA TRP A 291 -1.76 -20.25 9.84
C TRP A 291 -1.28 -20.63 11.25
N GLY A 292 -0.91 -19.64 12.07
CA GLY A 292 -0.45 -19.84 13.45
C GLY A 292 -1.48 -20.47 14.36
N VAL A 293 -2.72 -19.98 14.27
CA VAL A 293 -3.85 -20.53 15.02
C VAL A 293 -4.16 -21.94 14.52
N ALA A 294 -4.26 -22.15 13.20
CA ALA A 294 -4.57 -23.46 12.64
C ALA A 294 -3.48 -24.51 12.91
N SER A 295 -2.22 -24.09 12.96
CA SER A 295 -1.06 -24.94 13.23
C SER A 295 -0.79 -25.14 14.73
N GLY A 296 -1.57 -24.52 15.62
CA GLY A 296 -1.40 -24.64 17.07
C GLY A 296 -0.15 -23.94 17.63
N VAL A 297 0.45 -23.01 16.88
CA VAL A 297 1.58 -22.18 17.34
C VAL A 297 1.11 -21.02 18.20
N LEU A 298 -0.11 -20.55 17.95
CA LEU A 298 -0.70 -19.36 18.58
C LEU A 298 -2.13 -19.63 19.00
N VAL A 299 -2.54 -19.10 20.16
CA VAL A 299 -3.94 -19.10 20.59
C VAL A 299 -4.64 -17.90 19.95
N LYS A 300 -5.84 -18.10 19.41
CA LYS A 300 -6.66 -17.03 18.85
C LYS A 300 -7.10 -16.06 19.96
N ASN A 301 -6.77 -14.79 19.82
CA ASN A 301 -7.26 -13.75 20.73
C ASN A 301 -8.69 -13.34 20.35
N ALA A 302 -9.54 -13.09 21.35
CA ALA A 302 -10.96 -12.76 21.13
C ALA A 302 -11.17 -11.45 20.36
N ASP A 303 -10.25 -10.50 20.52
CA ASP A 303 -10.25 -9.19 19.86
C ASP A 303 -9.39 -9.16 18.58
N ASP A 304 -8.77 -10.29 18.22
CA ASP A 304 -7.84 -10.47 17.09
C ASP A 304 -6.62 -9.53 17.12
N SER A 305 -6.21 -9.07 18.31
CA SER A 305 -5.00 -8.25 18.49
C SER A 305 -3.81 -9.14 18.90
N TYR A 306 -2.60 -8.85 18.40
CA TYR A 306 -1.40 -9.64 18.71
C TYR A 306 -0.18 -8.73 18.92
N SER A 307 0.69 -9.07 19.87
CA SER A 307 1.89 -8.30 20.17
C SER A 307 3.00 -8.54 19.13
N PRO A 308 3.96 -7.60 18.96
CA PRO A 308 5.12 -7.80 18.09
C PRO A 308 5.92 -9.08 18.42
N GLU A 309 6.03 -9.43 19.71
CA GLU A 309 6.71 -10.66 20.16
C GLU A 309 5.96 -11.92 19.71
N GLN A 310 4.63 -11.91 19.76
CA GLN A 310 3.81 -13.01 19.24
C GLN A 310 3.99 -13.17 17.73
N LEU A 311 3.98 -12.06 16.99
CA LEU A 311 4.19 -12.07 15.53
C LEU A 311 5.60 -12.54 15.14
N ASN A 312 6.64 -12.12 15.88
CA ASN A 312 8.02 -12.59 15.67
C ASN A 312 8.18 -14.09 15.95
N THR A 313 7.57 -14.58 17.03
CA THR A 313 7.56 -16.01 17.37
C THR A 313 6.88 -16.82 16.26
N LEU A 314 5.74 -16.32 15.79
CA LEU A 314 4.97 -16.93 14.73
C LEU A 314 5.74 -16.99 13.40
N GLN A 315 6.41 -15.90 13.04
CA GLN A 315 7.30 -15.83 11.88
C GLN A 315 8.46 -16.83 11.99
N ALA A 316 9.10 -16.93 13.16
CA ALA A 316 10.18 -17.88 13.40
C ALA A 316 9.70 -19.34 13.28
N ALA A 317 8.51 -19.64 13.79
CA ALA A 317 7.88 -20.96 13.66
C ALA A 317 7.56 -21.30 12.20
N PHE A 318 6.98 -20.35 11.45
CA PHE A 318 6.67 -20.50 10.03
C PHE A 318 7.93 -20.82 9.22
N ASN A 319 8.97 -19.99 9.38
CA ASN A 319 10.24 -20.17 8.69
C ASN A 319 10.90 -21.50 9.05
N ARG A 320 10.81 -21.93 10.33
CA ARG A 320 11.32 -23.23 10.77
C ARG A 320 10.61 -24.38 10.06
N GLN A 321 9.29 -24.36 9.99
CA GLN A 321 8.52 -25.42 9.32
C GLN A 321 8.82 -25.47 7.81
N VAL A 322 8.87 -24.32 7.15
CA VAL A 322 9.24 -24.21 5.73
C VAL A 322 10.65 -24.75 5.48
N ASN A 323 11.64 -24.31 6.26
CA ASN A 323 13.03 -24.74 6.09
C ASN A 323 13.22 -26.22 6.38
N ARG A 324 12.57 -26.78 7.42
CA ARG A 324 12.65 -28.21 7.72
C ARG A 324 12.09 -29.07 6.58
N ARG A 325 10.98 -28.66 5.97
CA ARG A 325 10.44 -29.35 4.78
C ARG A 325 11.38 -29.26 3.59
N LEU A 326 11.95 -28.09 3.34
CA LEU A 326 12.89 -27.89 2.23
C LEU A 326 14.13 -28.78 2.40
N VAL A 327 14.73 -28.79 3.59
CA VAL A 327 15.89 -29.63 3.92
C VAL A 327 15.53 -31.10 3.82
N ALA A 328 14.37 -31.54 4.35
CA ALA A 328 13.93 -32.92 4.23
C ALA A 328 13.78 -33.35 2.76
N GLY A 329 13.17 -32.51 1.91
CA GLY A 329 13.07 -32.78 0.47
C GLY A 329 14.43 -32.90 -0.21
N GLN A 330 15.37 -32.00 0.10
CA GLN A 330 16.75 -32.04 -0.40
C GLN A 330 17.48 -33.32 0.04
N THR A 331 17.42 -33.66 1.32
CA THR A 331 18.06 -34.85 1.87
C THR A 331 17.49 -36.14 1.26
N LEU A 332 16.19 -36.19 0.95
CA LEU A 332 15.60 -37.31 0.23
C LEU A 332 16.13 -37.40 -1.21
N ASP A 333 16.31 -36.26 -1.91
CA ASP A 333 16.89 -36.19 -3.26
C ASP A 333 18.39 -36.51 -3.33
N ASP A 334 19.14 -36.29 -2.26
CA ASP A 334 20.59 -36.49 -2.28
C ASP A 334 20.98 -37.92 -2.63
N ALA A 335 21.92 -38.07 -3.56
CA ALA A 335 22.44 -39.39 -3.91
C ALA A 335 23.14 -40.02 -2.70
N LEU A 336 22.99 -41.33 -2.53
CA LEU A 336 23.77 -42.04 -1.52
C LEU A 336 25.27 -41.94 -1.85
N PRO A 337 26.15 -41.79 -0.85
CA PRO A 337 27.58 -41.77 -1.07
C PRO A 337 28.01 -43.10 -1.69
N THR A 338 28.93 -43.03 -2.66
CA THR A 338 29.48 -44.21 -3.31
C THR A 338 30.96 -44.37 -2.95
N ARG A 339 31.39 -45.62 -2.79
CA ARG A 339 32.81 -45.93 -2.53
C ARG A 339 33.72 -45.37 -3.63
N GLU A 340 33.28 -45.46 -4.87
CA GLU A 340 33.97 -44.92 -6.04
C GLU A 340 34.13 -43.39 -5.96
N GLY A 341 33.05 -42.67 -5.63
CA GLY A 341 33.09 -41.22 -5.50
C GLY A 341 34.09 -40.76 -4.42
N ILE A 342 34.09 -41.46 -3.27
CA ILE A 342 35.04 -41.20 -2.18
C ILE A 342 36.48 -41.52 -2.61
N ALA A 343 36.69 -42.66 -3.28
CA ALA A 343 38.01 -43.04 -3.79
C ALA A 343 38.56 -42.01 -4.79
N ARG A 344 37.76 -41.57 -5.76
CA ARG A 344 38.15 -40.53 -6.72
C ARG A 344 38.52 -39.22 -6.02
N ALA A 345 37.72 -38.78 -5.04
CA ALA A 345 38.02 -37.56 -4.28
C ALA A 345 39.36 -37.67 -3.54
N ARG A 346 39.64 -38.80 -2.88
CA ARG A 346 40.91 -39.07 -2.18
C ARG A 346 42.10 -39.15 -3.13
N LEU A 347 41.90 -39.70 -4.33
CA LEU A 347 42.94 -39.77 -5.35
C LEU A 347 43.30 -38.38 -5.90
N ILE A 348 42.29 -37.55 -6.20
CA ILE A 348 42.49 -36.16 -6.62
C ILE A 348 43.23 -35.37 -5.53
N GLU A 349 42.81 -35.53 -4.27
CA GLU A 349 43.44 -34.87 -3.11
C GLU A 349 44.93 -35.24 -2.99
N ARG A 350 45.28 -36.51 -3.21
CA ARG A 350 46.65 -37.02 -3.01
C ARG A 350 47.58 -36.81 -4.21
N PHE A 351 47.07 -36.98 -5.42
CA PHE A 351 47.89 -37.06 -6.62
C PHE A 351 47.57 -35.98 -7.68
N GLY A 352 46.60 -35.10 -7.41
CA GLY A 352 46.01 -34.23 -8.42
C GLY A 352 45.06 -35.00 -9.35
N ASP A 353 44.34 -34.30 -10.22
CA ASP A 353 43.45 -34.94 -11.18
C ASP A 353 44.25 -35.57 -12.33
N LEU A 354 44.46 -36.89 -12.27
CA LEU A 354 45.15 -37.65 -13.30
C LEU A 354 44.21 -38.08 -14.46
N GLY A 355 42.94 -37.68 -14.43
CA GLY A 355 41.95 -38.00 -15.45
C GLY A 355 41.77 -39.50 -15.66
N GLU A 356 41.82 -39.95 -16.92
CA GLU A 356 41.61 -41.36 -17.30
C GLU A 356 42.65 -42.32 -16.69
N LEU A 357 43.80 -41.83 -16.19
CA LEU A 357 44.79 -42.67 -15.51
C LEU A 357 44.27 -43.27 -14.20
N PHE A 358 43.25 -42.68 -13.57
CA PHE A 358 42.61 -43.30 -12.41
C PHE A 358 41.93 -44.62 -12.74
N ASP A 359 41.45 -44.76 -13.98
CA ASP A 359 40.71 -45.91 -14.47
C ASP A 359 41.60 -46.92 -15.23
N ALA A 360 42.82 -46.53 -15.61
CA ALA A 360 43.76 -47.36 -16.33
C ALA A 360 44.27 -48.54 -15.49
N LYS A 361 44.04 -49.78 -15.97
CA LYS A 361 44.43 -51.02 -15.27
C LYS A 361 45.92 -51.35 -15.48
N VAL A 362 46.79 -50.61 -14.82
CA VAL A 362 48.25 -50.68 -15.00
C VAL A 362 49.01 -51.06 -13.73
N LEU A 363 48.34 -51.18 -12.58
CA LEU A 363 48.94 -51.45 -11.26
C LEU A 363 48.78 -52.90 -10.81
N GLY A 364 49.88 -53.55 -10.42
CA GLY A 364 49.88 -54.85 -9.74
C GLY A 364 50.67 -54.77 -8.42
N THR A 365 50.80 -55.89 -7.71
CA THR A 365 51.73 -56.00 -6.57
C THR A 365 52.97 -56.79 -6.94
N ASP A 366 54.12 -56.40 -6.41
CA ASP A 366 55.37 -57.12 -6.60
C ASP A 366 55.37 -58.47 -5.87
N GLN A 367 55.53 -59.54 -6.64
CA GLN A 367 55.55 -60.91 -6.11
C GLN A 367 56.87 -61.26 -5.44
N TYR A 368 57.93 -60.51 -5.71
CA TYR A 368 59.29 -60.75 -5.22
C TYR A 368 59.76 -59.74 -4.17
N ARG A 369 59.07 -58.59 -4.02
CA ARG A 369 59.27 -57.63 -2.91
C ARG A 369 58.10 -57.67 -1.93
N GLY A 370 58.40 -57.81 -0.64
CA GLY A 370 57.42 -57.74 0.45
C GLY A 370 57.81 -58.55 1.68
N GLU A 371 57.24 -58.19 2.83
CA GLU A 371 57.43 -58.87 4.12
C GLU A 371 56.40 -60.00 4.32
N PRO A 372 56.71 -61.02 5.15
CA PRO A 372 55.73 -62.02 5.56
C PRO A 372 54.46 -61.38 6.14
N GLY A 373 53.28 -61.79 5.66
CA GLY A 373 51.98 -61.24 6.09
C GLY A 373 51.44 -60.10 5.23
N GLN A 374 52.15 -59.67 4.19
CA GLN A 374 51.65 -58.74 3.19
C GLN A 374 50.84 -59.44 2.08
N VAL A 375 49.72 -58.82 1.69
CA VAL A 375 48.75 -59.36 0.72
C VAL A 375 49.14 -58.92 -0.69
N GLY A 376 49.27 -59.87 -1.61
CA GLY A 376 49.45 -59.61 -3.04
C GLY A 376 48.12 -59.59 -3.79
N LEU A 377 48.06 -58.82 -4.88
CA LEU A 377 46.94 -58.80 -5.84
C LEU A 377 47.30 -59.60 -7.10
N GLY A 378 46.36 -60.42 -7.56
CA GLY A 378 46.43 -61.06 -8.88
C GLY A 378 45.94 -60.11 -9.97
N GLY A 379 46.65 -60.04 -11.09
CA GLY A 379 46.30 -59.21 -12.26
C GLY A 379 46.64 -57.72 -12.10
N LEU A 380 46.33 -56.94 -13.14
CA LEU A 380 46.48 -55.48 -13.15
C LEU A 380 45.15 -54.80 -12.80
N HIS A 381 45.24 -53.78 -11.96
CA HIS A 381 44.16 -53.00 -11.39
C HIS A 381 44.38 -51.52 -11.69
N SER A 382 43.33 -50.73 -11.58
CA SER A 382 43.44 -49.28 -11.71
C SER A 382 43.76 -48.61 -10.38
N LEU A 383 44.24 -47.36 -10.41
CA LEU A 383 44.49 -46.60 -9.18
C LEU A 383 43.19 -46.42 -8.37
N LEU A 384 42.06 -46.28 -9.06
CA LEU A 384 40.73 -46.29 -8.49
C LEU A 384 40.37 -47.63 -7.81
N ASP A 385 40.64 -48.76 -8.46
CA ASP A 385 40.44 -50.09 -7.87
C ASP A 385 41.29 -50.25 -6.59
N ILE A 386 42.56 -49.83 -6.60
CA ILE A 386 43.44 -49.87 -5.42
C ILE A 386 42.87 -49.01 -4.28
N ALA A 387 42.42 -47.79 -4.58
CA ALA A 387 41.84 -46.89 -3.58
C ALA A 387 40.51 -47.42 -3.02
N MET A 388 39.63 -48.00 -3.85
CA MET A 388 38.37 -48.59 -3.41
C MET A 388 38.55 -49.89 -2.61
N MET A 389 39.57 -50.69 -2.92
CA MET A 389 39.90 -51.89 -2.15
C MET A 389 40.51 -51.56 -0.79
N ASP A 390 41.33 -50.49 -0.72
CA ASP A 390 41.96 -49.96 0.49
C ASP A 390 42.60 -51.06 1.37
N MET A 391 43.43 -51.90 0.75
CA MET A 391 43.95 -53.11 1.39
C MET A 391 44.78 -52.79 2.66
N PRO A 392 44.56 -53.48 3.79
CA PRO A 392 45.21 -53.17 5.07
C PRO A 392 46.72 -53.34 5.12
N ASN A 393 47.29 -54.30 4.39
CA ASN A 393 48.72 -54.55 4.39
C ASN A 393 49.18 -55.08 3.02
N PRO A 394 49.15 -54.25 1.96
CA PRO A 394 49.49 -54.72 0.63
C PRO A 394 51.00 -54.86 0.46
N ARG A 395 51.40 -55.78 -0.42
CA ARG A 395 52.77 -55.78 -0.95
C ARG A 395 53.02 -54.50 -1.76
N PRO A 396 54.29 -54.06 -1.92
CA PRO A 396 54.63 -52.93 -2.76
C PRO A 396 53.99 -53.02 -4.14
N PHE A 397 53.31 -51.96 -4.55
CA PHE A 397 52.72 -51.83 -5.87
C PHE A 397 53.80 -51.65 -6.93
N MET A 398 53.54 -52.17 -8.12
CA MET A 398 54.27 -51.91 -9.36
C MET A 398 53.30 -51.39 -10.42
N SER A 399 53.77 -50.53 -11.32
CA SER A 399 52.99 -50.02 -12.45
C SER A 399 53.67 -50.34 -13.77
N THR A 400 52.89 -50.67 -14.79
CA THR A 400 53.34 -50.75 -16.19
C THR A 400 53.34 -49.39 -16.89
N ASP A 401 52.75 -48.37 -16.27
CA ASP A 401 52.71 -46.99 -16.77
C ASP A 401 53.55 -46.06 -15.86
N PRO A 402 54.58 -45.39 -16.40
CA PRO A 402 55.46 -44.51 -15.61
C PRO A 402 54.79 -43.23 -15.14
N ARG A 403 53.59 -42.89 -15.65
CA ARG A 403 52.82 -41.70 -15.22
C ARG A 403 52.14 -41.89 -13.86
N ILE A 404 52.08 -43.12 -13.35
CA ILE A 404 51.53 -43.40 -12.03
C ILE A 404 52.55 -43.01 -10.94
N PRO A 405 52.17 -42.20 -9.93
CA PRO A 405 53.07 -41.77 -8.84
C PRO A 405 53.35 -42.91 -7.85
N LEU A 406 54.12 -43.90 -8.29
CA LEU A 406 54.31 -45.18 -7.61
C LEU A 406 55.03 -45.06 -6.26
N GLU A 407 55.99 -44.14 -6.15
CA GLU A 407 56.72 -43.89 -4.91
C GLU A 407 55.77 -43.36 -3.83
N ALA A 408 54.98 -42.32 -4.16
CA ALA A 408 53.98 -41.75 -3.27
C ALA A 408 52.88 -42.76 -2.91
N LEU A 409 52.45 -43.60 -3.85
CA LEU A 409 51.50 -44.69 -3.61
C LEU A 409 52.06 -45.73 -2.62
N ASN A 410 53.33 -46.13 -2.77
CA ASN A 410 53.94 -47.13 -1.89
C ASN A 410 54.30 -46.59 -0.50
N SER A 411 54.64 -45.30 -0.38
CA SER A 411 54.87 -44.66 0.93
C SER A 411 53.59 -44.51 1.75
N ASN A 412 52.43 -44.44 1.09
CA ASN A 412 51.13 -44.41 1.74
C ASN A 412 50.11 -45.24 0.93
N PRO A 413 50.08 -46.57 1.12
CA PRO A 413 49.29 -47.48 0.29
C PRO A 413 47.80 -47.50 0.65
N ARG A 414 47.41 -46.88 1.78
CA ARG A 414 46.03 -46.78 2.26
C ARG A 414 45.42 -45.43 1.92
N PHE A 415 44.13 -45.43 1.61
CA PHE A 415 43.34 -44.25 1.28
C PHE A 415 42.24 -43.96 2.31
N GLY A 416 41.92 -44.91 3.20
CA GLY A 416 40.87 -44.76 4.22
C GLY A 416 39.45 -44.75 3.63
N VAL A 417 39.30 -45.24 2.40
CA VAL A 417 38.05 -45.16 1.64
C VAL A 417 36.99 -46.06 2.26
N ARG A 418 37.38 -47.21 2.81
CA ARG A 418 36.43 -48.16 3.40
C ARG A 418 35.76 -47.58 4.65
N GLU A 419 36.56 -47.10 5.60
CA GLU A 419 36.04 -46.54 6.85
C GLU A 419 35.23 -45.25 6.59
N GLU A 420 35.70 -44.39 5.69
CA GLU A 420 34.98 -43.18 5.29
C GLU A 420 33.65 -43.50 4.60
N PHE A 421 33.62 -44.48 3.69
CA PHE A 421 32.38 -44.93 3.04
C PHE A 421 31.37 -45.44 4.06
N ASP A 422 31.78 -46.31 4.98
CA ASP A 422 30.89 -46.85 6.01
C ASP A 422 30.30 -45.74 6.89
N GLN A 423 31.11 -44.74 7.27
CA GLN A 423 30.67 -43.59 8.06
C GLN A 423 29.71 -42.68 7.28
N GLN A 424 30.06 -42.29 6.05
CA GLN A 424 29.23 -41.42 5.23
C GLN A 424 27.91 -42.10 4.85
N PHE A 425 27.94 -43.40 4.52
CA PHE A 425 26.74 -44.16 4.18
C PHE A 425 25.80 -44.27 5.39
N ALA A 426 26.31 -44.63 6.56
CA ALA A 426 25.50 -44.71 7.78
C ALA A 426 24.85 -43.36 8.12
N ARG A 427 25.62 -42.27 7.99
CA ARG A 427 25.11 -40.91 8.18
C ARG A 427 24.02 -40.56 7.17
N ALA A 428 24.24 -40.84 5.88
CA ALA A 428 23.27 -40.55 4.82
C ALA A 428 21.95 -41.31 5.02
N ILE A 429 22.00 -42.58 5.46
CA ILE A 429 20.79 -43.35 5.80
C ILE A 429 20.07 -42.75 7.01
N ALA A 430 20.80 -42.35 8.05
CA ALA A 430 20.20 -41.71 9.22
C ALA A 430 19.52 -40.38 8.86
N GLU A 431 20.17 -39.53 8.06
CA GLU A 431 19.62 -38.26 7.57
C GLU A 431 18.38 -38.49 6.69
N LYS A 432 18.38 -39.50 5.82
CA LYS A 432 17.18 -39.88 5.03
C LYS A 432 16.03 -40.39 5.91
N LYS A 433 16.30 -41.19 6.94
CA LYS A 433 15.26 -41.64 7.89
C LYS A 433 14.64 -40.44 8.64
N ASP A 434 15.44 -39.46 9.07
CA ASP A 434 14.95 -38.21 9.69
C ASP A 434 14.10 -37.36 8.72
N ALA A 435 14.50 -37.31 7.44
CA ALA A 435 13.75 -36.61 6.41
C ALA A 435 12.39 -37.28 6.10
N VAL A 436 12.31 -38.61 6.09
CA VAL A 436 11.04 -39.36 6.02
C VAL A 436 10.17 -39.03 7.24
N ALA A 437 10.74 -39.04 8.44
CA ALA A 437 9.99 -38.71 9.65
C ALA A 437 9.43 -37.29 9.62
N THR A 438 10.22 -36.32 9.17
CA THR A 438 9.79 -34.92 8.95
C THR A 438 8.64 -34.82 7.94
N THR A 439 8.66 -35.63 6.88
CA THR A 439 7.59 -35.68 5.89
C THR A 439 6.29 -36.22 6.48
N VAL A 440 6.37 -37.26 7.32
CA VAL A 440 5.20 -37.79 8.04
C VAL A 440 4.64 -36.78 9.06
N GLN A 441 5.50 -36.04 9.77
CA GLN A 441 5.06 -34.93 10.65
C GLN A 441 4.28 -33.87 9.86
N HIS A 442 4.77 -33.53 8.66
CA HIS A 442 4.07 -32.61 7.77
C HIS A 442 2.70 -33.15 7.36
N MET A 443 2.61 -34.42 6.94
CA MET A 443 1.33 -35.02 6.54
C MET A 443 0.31 -35.03 7.69
N ILE A 444 0.73 -35.39 8.91
CA ILE A 444 -0.13 -35.32 10.10
C ILE A 444 -0.58 -33.87 10.33
N SER A 445 0.30 -32.89 10.18
CA SER A 445 -0.05 -31.48 10.34
C SER A 445 -1.03 -30.94 9.29
N GLN A 446 -1.25 -31.65 8.18
CA GLN A 446 -2.24 -31.28 7.14
C GLN A 446 -3.62 -31.89 7.40
N LEU A 447 -3.76 -32.80 8.36
CA LEU A 447 -5.03 -33.46 8.66
C LEU A 447 -6.05 -32.50 9.32
N PRO A 448 -7.36 -32.78 9.17
CA PRO A 448 -8.38 -32.12 9.98
C PRO A 448 -8.07 -32.19 11.47
N LEU A 449 -8.48 -31.18 12.23
CA LEU A 449 -8.14 -31.07 13.67
C LEU A 449 -8.52 -32.33 14.45
N GLU A 450 -9.71 -32.89 14.20
CA GLU A 450 -10.16 -34.12 14.85
C GLU A 450 -9.29 -35.33 14.52
N ASP A 451 -8.79 -35.43 13.29
CA ASP A 451 -7.87 -36.51 12.92
C ASP A 451 -6.46 -36.26 13.51
N ARG A 452 -6.01 -35.00 13.62
CA ARG A 452 -4.77 -34.65 14.35
C ARG A 452 -4.84 -35.06 15.83
N LYS A 453 -5.98 -34.83 16.50
CA LYS A 453 -6.22 -35.27 17.88
C LYS A 453 -6.10 -36.78 18.01
N LYS A 454 -6.63 -37.56 17.07
CA LYS A 454 -6.47 -39.03 17.05
C LYS A 454 -5.01 -39.46 17.00
N PHE A 455 -4.18 -38.87 16.15
CA PHE A 455 -2.74 -39.17 16.13
C PHE A 455 -2.00 -38.71 17.39
N GLN A 456 -2.42 -37.60 17.99
CA GLN A 456 -1.80 -37.05 19.20
C GLN A 456 -2.15 -37.84 20.47
N PHE A 457 -3.41 -38.27 20.62
CA PHE A 457 -3.92 -38.83 21.86
C PHE A 457 -4.28 -40.30 21.75
N GLY A 458 -4.64 -40.79 20.57
CA GLY A 458 -5.08 -42.18 20.39
C GLY A 458 -3.96 -43.21 20.55
N LYS A 459 -4.33 -44.42 20.96
CA LYS A 459 -3.52 -45.62 20.88
C LYS A 459 -3.32 -46.02 19.41
N LEU A 460 -2.07 -46.24 19.01
CA LEU A 460 -1.67 -46.50 17.63
C LEU A 460 -1.14 -47.93 17.47
N GLU A 461 -1.65 -48.62 16.45
CA GLU A 461 -1.16 -49.91 15.97
C GLU A 461 -0.84 -49.80 14.48
N PHE A 462 0.34 -50.27 14.06
CA PHE A 462 0.83 -50.11 12.69
C PHE A 462 0.85 -51.46 11.97
N PHE A 463 0.48 -51.45 10.69
CA PHE A 463 0.40 -52.65 9.86
C PHE A 463 0.93 -52.38 8.47
N TYR A 464 1.49 -53.38 7.81
CA TYR A 464 1.88 -53.31 6.41
C TYR A 464 1.39 -54.51 5.63
N GLU A 465 1.14 -54.31 4.33
CA GLU A 465 0.77 -55.38 3.42
C GLU A 465 2.04 -55.95 2.77
N GLY A 466 2.24 -57.26 2.94
CA GLY A 466 3.33 -58.03 2.35
C GLY A 466 2.82 -59.08 1.37
N SER A 467 3.74 -59.69 0.64
CA SER A 467 3.45 -60.91 -0.11
C SER A 467 4.66 -61.83 -0.16
N SER A 468 4.45 -63.13 -0.30
CA SER A 468 5.52 -64.12 -0.46
C SER A 468 5.22 -65.07 -1.61
N ARG A 469 6.24 -65.45 -2.36
CA ARG A 469 6.18 -66.48 -3.39
C ARG A 469 6.46 -67.85 -2.78
N LEU A 470 5.58 -68.80 -3.00
CA LEU A 470 5.75 -70.20 -2.65
C LEU A 470 6.77 -70.84 -3.60
N SER A 471 7.75 -71.54 -3.03
CA SER A 471 8.75 -72.31 -3.75
C SER A 471 8.09 -73.44 -4.56
N THR A 472 8.74 -73.87 -5.64
CA THR A 472 8.37 -75.08 -6.40
C THR A 472 8.82 -76.38 -5.69
N GLY A 473 9.54 -76.29 -4.58
CA GLY A 473 9.94 -77.43 -3.73
C GLY A 473 9.07 -77.57 -2.46
N PHE A 474 9.12 -78.75 -1.83
CA PHE A 474 8.24 -79.17 -0.72
C PHE A 474 8.29 -78.30 0.55
N TRP A 475 9.27 -77.39 0.71
CA TRP A 475 9.34 -76.43 1.83
C TRP A 475 9.95 -75.09 1.38
N GLY A 476 9.34 -73.98 1.80
CA GLY A 476 9.91 -72.62 1.69
C GLY A 476 9.04 -71.61 0.96
N SER A 477 9.04 -70.37 1.45
CA SER A 477 8.50 -69.19 0.77
C SER A 477 9.58 -68.10 0.72
N THR A 478 9.58 -67.31 -0.35
CA THR A 478 10.46 -66.15 -0.50
C THR A 478 9.60 -64.89 -0.34
N PRO A 479 9.84 -64.03 0.66
CA PRO A 479 9.15 -62.76 0.80
C PRO A 479 9.43 -61.86 -0.43
N ASP A 480 8.40 -61.23 -0.97
CA ASP A 480 8.55 -60.06 -1.83
C ASP A 480 8.83 -58.82 -0.94
N LYS A 481 9.34 -57.73 -1.53
CA LYS A 481 9.50 -56.45 -0.81
C LYS A 481 8.17 -55.93 -0.28
N ASN A 482 8.20 -55.37 0.93
CA ASN A 482 7.05 -54.73 1.54
C ASN A 482 6.54 -53.59 0.66
N LYS A 483 5.22 -53.38 0.69
CA LYS A 483 4.65 -52.17 0.10
C LYS A 483 5.13 -50.95 0.90
N PRO A 484 5.43 -49.81 0.25
CA PRO A 484 5.91 -48.60 0.93
C PRO A 484 4.82 -47.93 1.79
N GLN A 485 3.55 -48.29 1.61
CA GLN A 485 2.44 -47.80 2.43
C GLN A 485 2.40 -48.45 3.82
N LEU A 486 1.97 -47.67 4.81
CA LEU A 486 1.77 -48.14 6.17
C LEU A 486 0.34 -47.86 6.63
N LEU A 487 -0.36 -48.88 7.12
CA LEU A 487 -1.68 -48.75 7.71
C LEU A 487 -1.55 -48.45 9.21
N VAL A 488 -2.37 -47.53 9.71
CA VAL A 488 -2.41 -47.13 11.12
C VAL A 488 -3.82 -47.29 11.64
N LYS A 489 -4.01 -48.18 12.62
CA LYS A 489 -5.23 -48.26 13.40
C LYS A 489 -5.07 -47.37 14.62
N VAL A 490 -6.03 -46.46 14.80
CA VAL A 490 -6.07 -45.51 15.90
C VAL A 490 -7.32 -45.77 16.73
N GLU A 491 -7.13 -45.95 18.03
CA GLU A 491 -8.19 -46.09 19.02
C GLU A 491 -8.10 -44.90 19.99
N LEU A 492 -9.17 -44.11 20.09
CA LEU A 492 -9.27 -42.97 21.00
C LEU A 492 -10.66 -42.97 21.62
N GLU A 493 -10.76 -42.99 22.95
CA GLU A 493 -12.05 -43.00 23.68
C GLU A 493 -13.01 -44.12 23.19
N GLY A 494 -12.44 -45.28 22.82
CA GLY A 494 -13.18 -46.43 22.28
C GLY A 494 -13.61 -46.34 20.81
N GLN A 495 -13.33 -45.22 20.12
CA GLN A 495 -13.57 -45.09 18.68
C GLN A 495 -12.37 -45.55 17.87
N ILE A 496 -12.59 -46.46 16.92
CA ILE A 496 -11.55 -46.98 16.02
C ILE A 496 -11.62 -46.27 14.67
N THR A 497 -10.52 -45.64 14.26
CA THR A 497 -10.33 -45.14 12.88
C THR A 497 -9.07 -45.75 12.28
N THR A 498 -9.11 -46.17 11.01
CA THR A 498 -7.94 -46.69 10.30
C THR A 498 -7.50 -45.69 9.24
N TYR A 499 -6.19 -45.54 9.05
CA TYR A 499 -5.57 -44.66 8.07
C TYR A 499 -4.53 -45.42 7.24
N GLU A 500 -4.25 -44.93 6.04
CA GLU A 500 -3.08 -45.29 5.24
C GLU A 500 -2.16 -44.08 5.11
N ILE A 501 -0.88 -44.28 5.42
CA ILE A 501 0.20 -43.33 5.14
C ILE A 501 0.84 -43.75 3.81
N ASP A 502 0.84 -42.85 2.83
CA ASP A 502 1.51 -43.04 1.54
C ASP A 502 2.48 -41.89 1.27
N LEU A 503 3.78 -42.18 1.37
CA LEU A 503 4.84 -41.20 1.16
C LEU A 503 4.93 -40.75 -0.32
N ASN A 504 4.64 -41.65 -1.27
CA ASN A 504 4.72 -41.34 -2.70
C ASN A 504 3.61 -40.38 -3.11
N ARG A 505 2.43 -40.49 -2.51
CA ARG A 505 1.32 -39.54 -2.69
C ARG A 505 1.44 -38.32 -1.78
N GLY A 506 2.23 -38.40 -0.71
CA GLY A 506 2.34 -37.36 0.31
C GLY A 506 1.06 -37.19 1.13
N THR A 507 0.29 -38.27 1.35
CA THR A 507 -1.05 -38.22 1.95
C THR A 507 -1.21 -39.19 3.11
N ILE A 508 -2.08 -38.81 4.06
CA ILE A 508 -2.69 -39.71 5.03
C ILE A 508 -4.18 -39.74 4.76
N GLU A 509 -4.72 -40.88 4.37
CA GLU A 509 -6.13 -41.05 4.02
C GLU A 509 -6.81 -42.06 4.94
N ARG A 510 -8.11 -41.88 5.20
CA ARG A 510 -8.89 -42.88 5.95
C ARG A 510 -8.99 -44.16 5.11
N ALA A 511 -8.77 -45.30 5.77
CA ALA A 511 -8.85 -46.62 5.18
C ALA A 511 -9.93 -47.45 5.90
N PRO A 512 -10.59 -48.40 5.20
CA PRO A 512 -11.55 -49.28 5.86
C PRO A 512 -10.83 -50.29 6.75
N LEU A 513 -11.41 -50.57 7.93
CA LEU A 513 -10.85 -51.52 8.90
C LEU A 513 -10.64 -52.93 8.31
N SER A 514 -11.46 -53.31 7.33
CA SER A 514 -11.34 -54.56 6.58
C SER A 514 -9.96 -54.80 5.97
N ARG A 515 -9.21 -53.73 5.64
CA ARG A 515 -7.84 -53.88 5.12
C ARG A 515 -6.89 -54.55 6.10
N ILE A 516 -7.16 -54.45 7.41
CA ILE A 516 -6.38 -55.06 8.48
C ILE A 516 -7.00 -56.39 8.93
N THR A 517 -8.33 -56.49 8.96
CA THR A 517 -9.04 -57.62 9.57
C THR A 517 -9.42 -58.74 8.61
N GLU A 518 -9.53 -58.48 7.30
CA GLU A 518 -9.95 -59.50 6.33
C GLU A 518 -8.80 -60.43 5.89
N PRO A 519 -9.05 -61.75 5.75
CA PRO A 519 -8.08 -62.67 5.17
C PRO A 519 -7.72 -62.26 3.74
N LYS A 520 -6.42 -62.11 3.45
CA LYS A 520 -5.96 -61.74 2.10
C LYS A 520 -5.99 -62.95 1.16
N PRO A 521 -6.33 -62.75 -0.13
CA PRO A 521 -6.46 -63.85 -1.09
C PRO A 521 -5.11 -64.47 -1.43
N ARG A 522 -5.10 -65.76 -1.78
CA ARG A 522 -3.97 -66.42 -2.45
C ARG A 522 -4.15 -66.30 -3.97
N GLN A 523 -3.13 -65.84 -4.68
CA GLN A 523 -3.12 -65.79 -6.15
C GLN A 523 -2.01 -66.69 -6.68
N ALA A 524 -2.38 -67.85 -7.23
CA ALA A 524 -1.43 -68.86 -7.72
C ALA A 524 -0.37 -69.25 -6.67
N ASN A 525 0.91 -68.95 -6.95
CA ASN A 525 2.05 -69.19 -6.05
C ASN A 525 2.36 -67.99 -5.14
N ARG A 526 1.52 -66.95 -5.08
CA ARG A 526 1.74 -65.76 -4.25
C ARG A 526 0.71 -65.67 -3.13
N VAL A 527 1.18 -65.52 -1.90
CA VAL A 527 0.36 -65.34 -0.70
C VAL A 527 0.50 -63.89 -0.24
N PHE A 528 -0.61 -63.18 -0.05
CA PHE A 528 -0.62 -61.82 0.50
C PHE A 528 -0.87 -61.89 2.01
N THR A 529 -0.21 -61.03 2.80
CA THR A 529 -0.39 -60.97 4.25
C THR A 529 -0.53 -59.53 4.73
N VAL A 530 -1.12 -59.34 5.90
CA VAL A 530 -1.05 -58.10 6.68
C VAL A 530 -0.26 -58.41 7.92
N ASN A 531 0.85 -57.73 8.11
CA ASN A 531 1.73 -57.95 9.25
C ASN A 531 1.67 -56.73 10.16
N GLN A 532 1.61 -56.95 11.47
CA GLN A 532 1.69 -55.89 12.46
C GLN A 532 3.16 -55.51 12.71
N VAL A 533 3.45 -54.21 12.73
CA VAL A 533 4.78 -53.70 13.10
C VAL A 533 4.97 -53.85 14.61
N LYS A 534 6.09 -54.46 15.01
CA LYS A 534 6.47 -54.51 16.42
C LYS A 534 7.05 -53.17 16.84
N LEU A 535 6.45 -52.55 17.84
CA LEU A 535 6.91 -51.26 18.36
C LEU A 535 7.91 -51.49 19.49
N GLU A 536 9.17 -51.12 19.26
CA GLU A 536 10.25 -51.27 20.23
C GLU A 536 10.76 -49.91 20.75
N GLY A 537 11.48 -49.94 21.88
CA GLY A 537 12.10 -48.77 22.48
C GLY A 537 11.15 -47.57 22.66
N ALA A 538 11.53 -46.43 22.09
CA ALA A 538 10.78 -45.19 22.13
C ALA A 538 9.40 -45.27 21.42
N GLY A 539 9.21 -46.20 20.48
CA GLY A 539 7.95 -46.40 19.74
C GLY A 539 6.84 -47.06 20.56
N SER A 540 7.17 -47.81 21.60
CA SER A 540 6.19 -48.49 22.49
C SER A 540 5.17 -47.53 23.12
N ARG A 541 5.53 -46.26 23.33
CA ARG A 541 4.63 -45.21 23.85
C ARG A 541 3.49 -44.86 22.90
N LEU A 542 3.58 -45.23 21.62
CA LEU A 542 2.50 -45.04 20.65
C LEU A 542 1.35 -46.04 20.88
N SER A 543 1.61 -47.19 21.49
CA SER A 543 0.59 -48.20 21.84
C SER A 543 -0.23 -47.86 23.09
N MET A 544 -0.04 -46.67 23.65
CA MET A 544 -0.81 -46.15 24.78
C MET A 544 -1.60 -44.91 24.35
N GLU A 545 -2.87 -44.89 24.73
CA GLU A 545 -3.71 -43.70 24.68
C GLU A 545 -3.17 -42.65 25.67
N GLN A 546 -3.28 -41.37 25.32
CA GLN A 546 -2.91 -40.23 26.15
C GLN A 546 -4.17 -39.47 26.56
N PRO A 547 -4.18 -38.82 27.74
CA PRO A 547 -5.28 -37.95 28.12
C PRO A 547 -5.48 -36.85 27.08
N VAL A 548 -6.73 -36.66 26.64
CA VAL A 548 -7.11 -35.56 25.75
C VAL A 548 -7.01 -34.26 26.52
N THR A 549 -6.20 -33.32 26.01
CA THR A 549 -6.07 -31.97 26.57
C THR A 549 -6.66 -30.95 25.62
N GLU A 550 -7.48 -30.05 26.16
CA GLU A 550 -7.98 -28.88 25.44
C GLU A 550 -6.87 -27.84 25.27
N GLY A 551 -6.61 -27.42 24.03
CA GLY A 551 -5.57 -26.43 23.72
C GLY A 551 -5.06 -26.49 22.27
N PRO A 552 -4.22 -25.52 21.88
CA PRO A 552 -3.61 -25.49 20.55
C PRO A 552 -2.72 -26.72 20.32
N LEU A 553 -2.82 -27.33 19.13
CA LEU A 553 -2.12 -28.57 18.78
C LEU A 553 -1.11 -28.35 17.65
N ASP A 554 0.17 -28.21 18.02
CA ASP A 554 1.30 -28.19 17.07
C ASP A 554 1.72 -29.62 16.68
N SER A 555 0.96 -30.19 15.74
CA SER A 555 1.23 -31.54 15.22
C SER A 555 2.56 -31.64 14.45
N PHE A 556 3.08 -30.53 13.90
CA PHE A 556 4.32 -30.55 13.14
C PHE A 556 5.53 -30.69 14.07
N ASN A 557 5.56 -29.96 15.18
CA ASN A 557 6.65 -30.05 16.17
C ASN A 557 6.39 -31.09 17.28
N SER A 558 5.26 -31.81 17.24
CA SER A 558 4.95 -32.87 18.20
C SER A 558 5.97 -34.00 18.14
N GLY A 559 6.54 -34.32 19.32
CA GLY A 559 7.42 -35.49 19.49
C GLY A 559 6.71 -36.82 19.24
N ARG A 560 5.37 -36.87 19.33
CA ARG A 560 4.59 -38.07 18.98
C ARG A 560 4.48 -38.22 17.47
N SER A 561 4.21 -37.14 16.75
CA SER A 561 4.25 -37.13 15.27
C SER A 561 5.61 -37.54 14.73
N TYR A 562 6.71 -37.06 15.34
CA TYR A 562 8.07 -37.49 14.97
C TYR A 562 8.24 -39.01 15.11
N ARG A 563 7.80 -39.59 16.24
CA ARG A 563 7.89 -41.04 16.49
C ARG A 563 7.05 -41.86 15.51
N ILE A 564 5.88 -41.38 15.11
CA ILE A 564 5.09 -42.01 14.04
C ILE A 564 5.90 -42.02 12.74
N GLY A 565 6.56 -40.91 12.43
CA GLY A 565 7.46 -40.80 11.29
C GLY A 565 8.66 -41.75 11.35
N THR A 566 9.26 -41.96 12.52
CA THR A 566 10.38 -42.92 12.66
C THR A 566 9.93 -44.36 12.48
N VAL A 567 8.74 -44.74 12.96
CA VAL A 567 8.16 -46.08 12.71
C VAL A 567 7.96 -46.29 11.21
N PHE A 568 7.46 -45.28 10.50
CA PHE A 568 7.32 -45.33 9.05
C PHE A 568 8.69 -45.44 8.35
N ALA A 569 9.70 -44.68 8.78
CA ALA A 569 11.04 -44.73 8.19
C ALA A 569 11.73 -46.09 8.41
N GLU A 570 11.50 -46.75 9.55
CA GLU A 570 11.99 -48.11 9.80
C GLU A 570 11.28 -49.15 8.92
N HIS A 571 9.97 -49.00 8.70
CA HIS A 571 9.20 -49.85 7.79
C HIS A 571 9.72 -49.84 6.35
N LEU A 572 10.33 -48.73 5.90
CA LEU A 572 10.94 -48.63 4.57
C LEU A 572 12.25 -49.41 4.41
N GLU A 573 12.83 -49.93 5.51
CA GLU A 573 14.06 -50.74 5.50
C GLU A 573 15.22 -50.06 4.74
N LEU A 574 15.39 -48.73 4.90
CA LEU A 574 16.42 -47.94 4.19
C LEU A 574 17.87 -48.37 4.50
N ASP A 575 18.08 -49.15 5.55
CA ASP A 575 19.33 -49.76 5.99
C ASP A 575 19.50 -51.22 5.58
N ASP A 576 18.64 -51.76 4.70
CA ASP A 576 18.81 -53.09 4.13
C ASP A 576 20.27 -53.26 3.60
N PRO A 577 21.01 -54.29 4.06
CA PRO A 577 22.38 -54.54 3.63
C PRO A 577 22.56 -54.57 2.11
N ALA A 578 21.55 -54.96 1.33
CA ALA A 578 21.58 -54.93 -0.13
C ALA A 578 21.75 -53.51 -0.69
N ILE A 579 21.21 -52.49 -0.01
CA ILE A 579 21.36 -51.07 -0.37
C ILE A 579 22.81 -50.63 -0.18
N LYS A 580 23.41 -51.05 0.94
CA LYS A 580 24.81 -50.77 1.26
C LYS A 580 25.76 -51.45 0.27
N GLU A 581 25.54 -52.72 -0.03
CA GLU A 581 26.37 -53.46 -0.99
C GLU A 581 26.28 -52.90 -2.41
N GLN A 582 25.14 -52.33 -2.81
CA GLN A 582 25.05 -51.63 -4.08
C GLN A 582 25.80 -50.29 -4.07
N ALA A 583 25.64 -49.46 -3.03
CA ALA A 583 26.33 -48.17 -2.91
C ALA A 583 27.85 -48.34 -2.77
N ARG A 584 28.30 -49.49 -2.29
CA ARG A 584 29.69 -49.91 -2.26
C ARG A 584 30.31 -50.02 -3.66
N GLY A 585 29.53 -50.22 -4.72
CA GLY A 585 30.02 -50.36 -6.09
C GLY A 585 30.85 -51.64 -6.31
N GLN A 586 31.06 -52.03 -7.56
CA GLN A 586 31.78 -53.27 -7.90
C GLN A 586 33.25 -52.99 -8.22
N THR A 587 34.18 -53.59 -7.46
CA THR A 587 35.58 -53.73 -7.87
C THR A 587 35.74 -54.85 -8.89
N THR A 588 36.91 -54.94 -9.54
CA THR A 588 37.25 -56.07 -10.42
C THR A 588 37.15 -57.44 -9.71
N LEU A 589 37.31 -57.48 -8.37
CA LEU A 589 37.14 -58.68 -7.54
C LEU A 589 35.66 -59.05 -7.33
N ASP A 590 34.80 -58.06 -7.11
CA ASP A 590 33.35 -58.24 -6.83
C ASP A 590 32.57 -58.71 -8.09
N LYS A 591 33.06 -58.43 -9.30
CA LYS A 591 32.46 -58.86 -10.58
C LYS A 591 32.58 -60.36 -10.83
N LEU A 592 33.51 -61.05 -10.17
CA LEU A 592 33.71 -62.50 -10.31
C LEU A 592 32.71 -63.32 -9.46
N GLU A 593 31.98 -62.69 -8.53
CA GLU A 593 31.07 -63.36 -7.58
C GLU A 593 29.56 -63.05 -7.81
N GLY A 594 29.19 -62.44 -8.94
CA GLY A 594 27.77 -62.35 -9.37
C GLY A 594 26.95 -61.21 -8.75
N GLY A 595 27.48 -59.98 -8.79
CA GLY A 595 26.99 -58.80 -8.06
C GLY A 595 25.49 -58.37 -8.22
N PRO A 596 25.02 -57.47 -7.32
CA PRO A 596 23.59 -57.10 -7.18
C PRO A 596 23.06 -56.10 -8.22
N LYS A 597 21.72 -56.10 -8.41
CA LYS A 597 20.94 -55.27 -9.37
C LYS A 597 20.58 -53.87 -8.80
N PRO A 598 20.33 -52.85 -9.65
CA PRO A 598 20.19 -51.46 -9.21
C PRO A 598 18.86 -51.10 -8.49
N LEU A 599 18.99 -50.56 -7.27
CA LEU A 599 17.97 -49.99 -6.36
C LEU A 599 17.64 -48.51 -6.64
N SER A 600 18.30 -47.86 -7.60
CA SER A 600 18.12 -46.43 -7.89
C SER A 600 16.65 -46.04 -8.04
N ASP A 601 15.82 -46.87 -8.68
CA ASP A 601 14.42 -46.56 -8.93
C ASP A 601 13.53 -46.59 -7.68
N PHE A 602 13.88 -47.34 -6.64
CA PHE A 602 13.10 -47.39 -5.40
C PHE A 602 13.28 -46.11 -4.58
N LEU A 603 14.53 -45.66 -4.40
CA LEU A 603 14.83 -44.41 -3.68
C LEU A 603 14.42 -43.17 -4.48
N LEU A 604 14.53 -43.21 -5.82
CA LEU A 604 14.13 -42.09 -6.67
C LEU A 604 12.61 -41.83 -6.70
N ASN A 605 11.79 -42.83 -6.37
CA ASN A 605 10.32 -42.72 -6.33
C ASN A 605 9.77 -42.26 -4.97
N LEU A 606 10.61 -42.15 -3.92
CA LEU A 606 10.21 -41.78 -2.55
C LEU A 606 10.41 -40.29 -2.23
N ILE A 607 10.68 -39.43 -3.24
CA ILE A 607 11.17 -38.05 -3.03
C ILE A 607 10.09 -37.01 -3.42
N PRO A 608 9.41 -36.40 -2.44
CA PRO A 608 8.76 -35.09 -2.64
C PRO A 608 9.82 -34.04 -2.96
N PHE A 609 9.54 -33.05 -3.83
CA PHE A 609 10.46 -31.97 -4.25
C PHE A 609 11.55 -32.30 -5.29
N ARG A 610 11.55 -33.52 -5.86
CA ARG A 610 12.60 -33.98 -6.79
C ARG A 610 12.76 -33.09 -8.02
N SER A 611 11.65 -32.67 -8.65
CA SER A 611 11.69 -31.87 -9.88
C SER A 611 12.31 -30.49 -9.64
N ALA A 612 11.95 -29.83 -8.52
CA ALA A 612 12.54 -28.56 -8.12
C ALA A 612 14.04 -28.65 -7.86
N VAL A 613 14.48 -29.66 -7.11
CA VAL A 613 15.91 -29.84 -6.79
C VAL A 613 16.74 -30.17 -8.03
N ILE A 614 16.21 -31.00 -8.94
CA ILE A 614 16.89 -31.30 -10.22
C ILE A 614 17.01 -30.05 -11.09
N ASN A 615 15.96 -29.23 -11.19
CA ASN A 615 16.00 -28.00 -11.98
C ASN A 615 16.93 -26.94 -11.37
N PHE A 616 16.99 -26.81 -10.03
CA PHE A 616 17.98 -25.98 -9.36
C PHE A 616 19.42 -26.49 -9.55
N LYS A 617 19.66 -27.80 -9.46
CA LYS A 617 20.98 -28.42 -9.71
C LYS A 617 21.46 -28.22 -11.15
N LYS A 618 20.54 -28.19 -12.13
CA LYS A 618 20.84 -27.97 -13.56
C LYS A 618 20.99 -26.49 -13.96
N GLY A 619 20.82 -25.55 -13.04
CA GLY A 619 20.86 -24.11 -13.34
C GLY A 619 19.59 -23.56 -14.00
N ASN A 620 18.52 -24.36 -14.07
CA ASN A 620 17.21 -23.94 -14.56
C ASN A 620 16.42 -23.27 -13.43
N TYR A 621 16.87 -22.08 -13.01
CA TYR A 621 16.30 -21.40 -11.84
C TYR A 621 14.81 -21.04 -12.00
N GLY A 622 14.34 -20.75 -13.21
CA GLY A 622 12.92 -20.49 -13.49
C GLY A 622 12.03 -21.72 -13.28
N ASP A 623 12.42 -22.86 -13.85
CA ASP A 623 11.72 -24.13 -13.68
C ASP A 623 11.86 -24.67 -12.25
N GLY A 624 13.00 -24.42 -11.59
CA GLY A 624 13.21 -24.79 -10.18
C GLY A 624 12.33 -23.98 -9.21
N ILE A 625 12.13 -22.69 -9.46
CA ILE A 625 11.20 -21.84 -8.68
C ILE A 625 9.75 -22.27 -8.92
N PHE A 626 9.40 -22.60 -10.15
CA PHE A 626 8.06 -23.08 -10.51
C PHE A 626 7.76 -24.46 -9.91
N ASP A 627 8.67 -25.42 -10.04
CA ASP A 627 8.53 -26.76 -9.45
C ASP A 627 8.52 -26.71 -7.92
N LEU A 628 9.31 -25.84 -7.30
CA LEU A 628 9.24 -25.62 -5.84
C LEU A 628 7.86 -25.08 -5.43
N THR A 629 7.26 -24.22 -6.26
CA THR A 629 5.89 -23.72 -6.07
C THR A 629 4.85 -24.82 -6.32
N LEU A 630 5.13 -25.82 -7.15
CA LEU A 630 4.26 -26.99 -7.30
C LEU A 630 4.41 -27.97 -6.14
N ASP A 631 5.62 -28.19 -5.65
CA ASP A 631 5.91 -29.16 -4.59
C ASP A 631 5.52 -28.63 -3.18
N ILE A 632 5.65 -27.33 -2.90
CA ILE A 632 5.14 -26.71 -1.65
C ILE A 632 3.62 -26.94 -1.53
N PHE A 633 2.94 -27.00 -2.66
CA PHE A 633 1.49 -27.14 -2.82
C PHE A 633 1.05 -28.57 -3.19
N GLY A 634 1.96 -29.56 -3.22
CA GLY A 634 1.62 -30.99 -3.33
C GLY A 634 1.33 -31.51 -4.74
N PHE A 635 1.75 -30.84 -5.81
CA PHE A 635 1.59 -31.33 -7.19
C PHE A 635 2.76 -32.24 -7.60
N LEU A 636 2.61 -33.55 -7.42
CA LEU A 636 3.56 -34.53 -7.96
C LEU A 636 3.43 -34.62 -9.49
N SER A 637 4.43 -34.13 -10.21
CA SER A 637 4.62 -34.45 -11.63
C SER A 637 5.17 -35.88 -11.74
N ALA A 638 4.27 -36.87 -11.80
CA ALA A 638 4.65 -38.21 -12.27
C ALA A 638 5.25 -38.11 -13.68
N GLY A 639 6.40 -38.76 -13.87
CA GLY A 639 7.32 -38.52 -14.99
C GLY A 639 6.73 -38.57 -16.41
N ALA A 640 7.28 -37.70 -17.27
CA ALA A 640 7.29 -37.74 -18.73
C ALA A 640 5.94 -37.95 -19.47
N ALA A 641 5.30 -36.84 -19.89
CA ALA A 641 4.77 -36.59 -21.25
C ALA A 641 3.60 -35.56 -21.28
N THR A 642 3.85 -34.31 -20.92
CA THR A 642 3.00 -33.16 -21.33
C THR A 642 3.84 -31.89 -21.55
N ALA A 643 5.02 -32.06 -22.16
CA ALA A 643 5.73 -30.93 -22.76
C ALA A 643 5.03 -30.55 -24.07
N GLY A 644 4.02 -29.69 -24.00
CA GLY A 644 3.26 -29.33 -25.20
C GLY A 644 2.11 -28.36 -24.99
N LYS A 645 2.33 -27.25 -24.26
CA LYS A 645 1.66 -25.94 -24.42
C LYS A 645 1.96 -25.08 -23.19
N LEU A 646 3.05 -24.30 -23.26
CA LEU A 646 3.22 -22.97 -22.64
C LEU A 646 4.65 -22.48 -22.89
N ILE A 647 5.04 -22.42 -24.17
CA ILE A 647 6.18 -21.60 -24.63
C ILE A 647 5.55 -20.40 -25.32
N LYS A 648 5.32 -19.30 -24.59
CA LYS A 648 5.07 -17.98 -25.20
C LYS A 648 5.15 -16.79 -24.24
N ILE A 649 6.15 -16.72 -23.36
CA ILE A 649 6.61 -15.43 -22.79
C ILE A 649 8.14 -15.50 -22.66
N GLY A 650 8.87 -15.09 -23.71
CA GLY A 650 10.34 -14.89 -23.66
C GLY A 650 10.66 -13.51 -23.06
N GLY A 651 11.88 -13.14 -22.66
CA GLY A 651 13.20 -13.75 -22.63
C GLY A 651 14.22 -12.69 -22.13
N SER A 652 15.37 -13.15 -21.61
CA SER A 652 16.64 -12.43 -21.32
C SER A 652 16.74 -11.40 -20.18
N ALA A 653 17.49 -11.77 -19.12
CA ALA A 653 18.74 -11.09 -18.71
C ALA A 653 19.51 -11.97 -17.69
N LEU A 654 20.49 -12.73 -18.17
CA LEU A 654 21.46 -13.47 -17.37
C LEU A 654 22.71 -12.61 -17.18
N THR A 655 23.14 -12.38 -15.94
CA THR A 655 24.51 -11.96 -15.63
C THR A 655 25.15 -12.92 -14.65
N THR A 656 26.28 -13.46 -15.08
CA THR A 656 27.11 -14.52 -14.51
C THR A 656 27.87 -14.07 -13.25
N GLY A 657 27.88 -14.92 -12.22
CA GLY A 657 29.07 -15.18 -11.39
C GLY A 657 29.23 -14.44 -10.04
N ALA A 658 28.80 -15.08 -8.94
CA ALA A 658 29.58 -15.27 -7.70
C ALA A 658 28.85 -16.23 -6.74
N LYS A 659 29.60 -17.14 -6.12
CA LYS A 659 29.15 -18.18 -5.19
C LYS A 659 28.49 -17.58 -3.93
N GLY A 660 27.31 -18.12 -3.60
CA GLY A 660 26.63 -17.93 -2.31
C GLY A 660 25.12 -18.07 -2.46
N LEU A 661 24.57 -19.26 -2.16
CA LEU A 661 23.12 -19.48 -2.09
C LEU A 661 22.49 -18.46 -1.13
N LYS A 662 21.80 -17.46 -1.69
CA LYS A 662 20.86 -16.61 -0.96
C LYS A 662 19.50 -16.65 -1.66
N ALA A 663 18.50 -16.94 -0.84
CA ALA A 663 17.09 -16.66 -1.03
C ALA A 663 16.39 -17.37 -2.19
N VAL A 664 15.95 -18.60 -1.93
CA VAL A 664 14.70 -19.11 -2.49
C VAL A 664 13.57 -18.23 -1.96
N GLN A 665 13.12 -17.26 -2.75
CA GLN A 665 12.05 -16.35 -2.37
C GLN A 665 10.70 -17.06 -2.53
N ILE A 666 10.27 -17.80 -1.51
CA ILE A 666 8.84 -18.09 -1.34
C ILE A 666 8.14 -16.73 -1.24
N ILE A 667 6.98 -16.54 -1.87
CA ILE A 667 6.24 -15.26 -1.94
C ILE A 667 6.01 -14.61 -0.55
N GLY A 668 6.21 -15.34 0.56
CA GLY A 668 6.33 -14.79 1.91
C GLY A 668 7.77 -14.53 2.43
N ALA A 669 8.79 -15.34 2.13
CA ALA A 669 10.09 -15.32 2.81
C ALA A 669 10.95 -14.06 2.55
N ALA A 670 10.82 -13.43 1.39
CA ALA A 670 11.60 -12.23 1.03
C ALA A 670 10.98 -10.93 1.56
N THR A 671 9.66 -10.88 1.74
CA THR A 671 8.93 -9.69 2.24
C THR A 671 8.91 -9.60 3.76
N LEU A 672 9.23 -10.69 4.45
CA LEU A 672 9.32 -10.77 5.91
C LEU A 672 10.36 -9.82 6.55
N GLY A 673 11.31 -9.29 5.77
CA GLY A 673 12.27 -8.26 6.22
C GLY A 673 11.67 -6.87 6.43
N LEU A 674 10.45 -6.62 5.93
CA LEU A 674 9.69 -5.37 6.14
C LEU A 674 8.92 -5.37 7.47
N LEU A 675 8.92 -6.48 8.22
CA LEU A 675 8.35 -6.58 9.57
C LEU A 675 9.35 -6.12 10.63
N ASN A 676 10.11 -5.05 10.37
CA ASN A 676 10.88 -4.37 11.41
C ASN A 676 10.00 -3.23 11.97
N PRO A 677 9.35 -3.39 13.14
CA PRO A 677 8.44 -2.39 13.70
C PRO A 677 9.12 -1.05 14.08
N VAL A 678 10.41 -0.85 13.75
CA VAL A 678 11.19 0.35 14.13
C VAL A 678 11.87 1.04 12.94
N SER A 679 11.76 0.56 11.71
CA SER A 679 12.31 1.27 10.54
C SER A 679 11.22 1.86 9.65
N GLY A 680 10.68 3.00 10.07
CA GLY A 680 10.06 3.99 9.19
C GLY A 680 8.58 3.80 8.85
N LEU A 681 7.71 3.61 9.84
CA LEU A 681 6.23 3.82 9.83
C LEU A 681 5.67 3.66 11.28
N GLY A 682 6.40 4.18 12.26
CA GLY A 682 6.49 3.64 13.63
C GLY A 682 5.37 3.93 14.65
N ASP A 683 4.25 4.58 14.32
CA ASP A 683 3.20 4.90 15.33
C ASP A 683 1.79 4.39 15.00
N LEU A 684 1.60 3.64 13.91
CA LEU A 684 0.27 3.17 13.49
C LEU A 684 0.00 1.67 13.67
N ALA A 685 0.99 0.89 14.12
CA ALA A 685 0.91 -0.56 14.16
C ALA A 685 0.43 -1.15 15.51
N VAL A 686 0.35 -0.35 16.58
CA VAL A 686 0.02 -0.85 17.93
C VAL A 686 -1.35 -0.32 18.36
N GLY A 687 -2.42 -1.07 18.05
CA GLY A 687 -3.66 -1.01 18.85
C GLY A 687 -4.96 -0.44 18.26
N GLY A 688 -5.08 -0.13 16.96
CA GLY A 688 -6.29 0.57 16.45
C GLY A 688 -6.84 0.20 15.07
N LEU A 689 -6.38 -0.90 14.46
CA LEU A 689 -6.47 -1.15 13.01
C LEU A 689 -7.83 -1.68 12.49
N LYS A 690 -8.95 -1.46 13.18
CA LYS A 690 -10.26 -2.04 12.79
C LYS A 690 -10.91 -1.41 11.54
N LEU A 691 -10.41 -0.29 11.01
CA LEU A 691 -11.11 0.50 9.97
C LEU A 691 -10.23 1.10 8.86
N LEU A 692 -9.07 0.52 8.53
CA LEU A 692 -8.32 0.97 7.33
C LEU A 692 -8.92 0.35 6.05
N GLY A 693 -9.76 1.11 5.36
CA GLY A 693 -10.24 0.79 4.01
C GLY A 693 -9.12 0.76 2.97
N LYS A 694 -9.40 0.21 1.78
CA LYS A 694 -8.43 0.05 0.67
C LYS A 694 -7.72 1.37 0.27
N GLY A 695 -8.36 2.52 0.48
CA GLY A 695 -7.87 3.87 0.14
C GLY A 695 -6.88 4.47 1.14
N GLY A 696 -7.02 4.20 2.43
CA GLY A 696 -6.02 4.59 3.43
C GLY A 696 -4.71 3.82 3.22
N ASN A 697 -4.81 2.54 2.85
CA ASN A 697 -3.66 1.72 2.46
C ASN A 697 -3.01 2.19 1.15
N TYR A 698 -3.77 2.75 0.20
CA TYR A 698 -3.23 3.31 -1.04
C TYR A 698 -2.34 4.54 -0.75
N LEU A 699 -2.80 5.50 0.07
CA LEU A 699 -2.01 6.69 0.40
C LEU A 699 -0.74 6.36 1.21
N LEU A 700 -0.85 5.44 2.18
CA LEU A 700 0.27 5.01 3.01
C LEU A 700 1.33 4.19 2.25
N SER A 701 0.92 3.43 1.22
CA SER A 701 1.84 2.55 0.47
C SER A 701 2.54 3.22 -0.71
N LYS A 702 2.05 4.38 -1.17
CA LYS A 702 2.41 4.94 -2.47
C LYS A 702 2.76 6.45 -2.42
N GLY A 703 3.27 7.00 -1.32
CA GLY A 703 3.50 8.46 -1.16
C GLY A 703 3.91 9.28 -2.41
N ALA A 704 4.95 8.86 -3.14
CA ALA A 704 5.36 9.52 -4.40
C ALA A 704 4.38 9.26 -5.58
N ASP A 705 3.86 8.04 -5.67
CA ASP A 705 2.83 7.64 -6.63
C ASP A 705 1.48 8.35 -6.38
N ALA A 706 1.13 8.66 -5.13
CA ALA A 706 -0.09 9.38 -4.77
C ALA A 706 -0.07 10.83 -5.29
N ILE A 707 1.10 11.48 -5.24
CA ILE A 707 1.33 12.79 -5.87
C ILE A 707 1.19 12.68 -7.40
N SER A 708 1.73 11.62 -8.00
CA SER A 708 1.58 11.39 -9.45
C SER A 708 0.12 11.11 -9.86
N ALA A 709 -0.63 10.38 -9.03
CA ALA A 709 -2.04 10.08 -9.21
C ALA A 709 -2.88 11.36 -9.09
N LEU A 710 -2.60 12.22 -8.10
CA LEU A 710 -3.21 13.55 -7.96
C LEU A 710 -3.02 14.39 -9.22
N LYS A 711 -1.78 14.48 -9.73
CA LYS A 711 -1.50 15.22 -10.96
C LYS A 711 -2.30 14.67 -12.13
N THR A 712 -2.27 13.36 -12.34
CA THR A 712 -2.99 12.70 -13.44
C THR A 712 -4.50 12.93 -13.34
N ALA A 713 -5.09 12.64 -12.18
CA ALA A 713 -6.51 12.79 -11.91
C ALA A 713 -6.99 14.25 -12.09
N SER A 714 -6.17 15.23 -11.71
CA SER A 714 -6.53 16.65 -11.84
C SER A 714 -6.64 17.15 -13.27
N LYS A 715 -6.13 16.40 -14.25
CA LYS A 715 -6.31 16.73 -15.68
C LYS A 715 -7.74 16.42 -16.16
N SER A 716 -8.38 15.39 -15.62
CA SER A 716 -9.71 14.92 -16.03
C SER A 716 -10.83 15.30 -15.06
N HIS A 717 -10.53 15.45 -13.77
CA HIS A 717 -11.55 15.66 -12.73
C HIS A 717 -11.56 17.08 -12.13
N GLY A 718 -10.74 17.99 -12.63
CA GLY A 718 -10.62 19.34 -12.09
C GLY A 718 -9.77 19.35 -10.81
N VAL A 719 -10.32 19.85 -9.70
CA VAL A 719 -9.58 19.84 -8.44
C VAL A 719 -9.69 18.47 -7.77
N VAL A 720 -8.54 17.87 -7.52
CA VAL A 720 -8.41 16.61 -6.76
C VAL A 720 -7.50 16.88 -5.57
N ALA A 721 -7.87 16.40 -4.39
CA ALA A 721 -7.08 16.59 -3.18
C ALA A 721 -6.93 15.31 -2.37
N THR A 722 -5.82 15.19 -1.66
CA THR A 722 -5.73 14.33 -0.48
C THR A 722 -6.13 15.12 0.74
N GLY A 723 -6.74 14.47 1.72
CA GLY A 723 -7.20 15.11 2.94
C GLY A 723 -7.73 14.12 3.96
N THR A 724 -8.17 14.64 5.10
CA THR A 724 -8.74 13.85 6.20
C THR A 724 -10.22 14.10 6.35
N PHE A 725 -10.99 13.08 6.70
CA PHE A 725 -12.42 13.21 7.04
C PHE A 725 -12.76 12.28 8.21
N LYS A 726 -13.89 12.52 8.87
CA LYS A 726 -14.35 11.68 9.97
C LYS A 726 -15.15 10.48 9.47
N LEU A 727 -14.73 9.29 9.88
CA LEU A 727 -15.49 8.05 9.73
C LEU A 727 -15.76 7.49 11.13
N ALA A 728 -17.02 7.57 11.59
CA ALA A 728 -17.38 7.38 12.99
C ALA A 728 -16.56 8.32 13.92
N GLU A 729 -15.90 7.82 14.96
CA GLU A 729 -15.08 8.62 15.88
C GLU A 729 -13.61 8.78 15.42
N GLN A 730 -13.25 8.27 14.24
CA GLN A 730 -11.86 8.24 13.76
C GLN A 730 -11.65 9.16 12.55
N SER A 731 -10.48 9.82 12.50
CA SER A 731 -10.03 10.59 11.34
C SER A 731 -9.32 9.66 10.35
N VAL A 732 -9.71 9.68 9.08
CA VAL A 732 -9.17 8.81 8.02
C VAL A 732 -8.66 9.67 6.86
N GLU A 733 -7.50 9.33 6.31
CA GLU A 733 -6.95 9.95 5.10
C GLU A 733 -7.55 9.33 3.82
N GLY A 734 -7.84 10.18 2.84
CA GLY A 734 -8.38 9.76 1.55
C GLY A 734 -8.17 10.78 0.44
N MET A 735 -8.46 10.37 -0.80
CA MET A 735 -8.51 11.24 -1.97
C MET A 735 -9.95 11.66 -2.25
N ALA A 736 -10.13 12.90 -2.70
CA ALA A 736 -11.43 13.43 -3.07
C ALA A 736 -11.34 14.33 -4.30
N VAL A 737 -12.41 14.38 -5.09
CA VAL A 737 -12.60 15.37 -6.15
C VAL A 737 -13.58 16.45 -5.69
N PHE A 738 -13.34 17.70 -6.11
CA PHE A 738 -14.25 18.80 -5.86
C PHE A 738 -15.19 18.99 -7.04
N ARG A 739 -16.50 18.82 -6.81
CA ARG A 739 -17.54 18.99 -7.84
C ARG A 739 -18.76 19.68 -7.23
N GLU A 740 -19.32 20.66 -7.93
CA GLU A 740 -20.56 21.34 -7.53
C GLU A 740 -20.56 21.86 -6.07
N GLY A 741 -19.38 22.34 -5.62
CA GLY A 741 -19.21 22.86 -4.27
C GLY A 741 -19.08 21.80 -3.17
N LYS A 742 -19.02 20.51 -3.52
CA LYS A 742 -18.93 19.39 -2.58
C LYS A 742 -17.70 18.53 -2.88
N TRP A 743 -17.20 17.85 -1.85
CA TRP A 743 -16.13 16.86 -1.98
C TRP A 743 -16.73 15.46 -2.11
N TYR A 744 -16.24 14.69 -3.07
CA TYR A 744 -16.63 13.29 -3.29
C TYR A 744 -15.39 12.41 -3.24
N GLY A 745 -15.50 11.20 -2.68
CA GLY A 745 -14.37 10.27 -2.64
C GLY A 745 -13.85 9.98 -4.05
N TYR A 746 -12.54 9.77 -4.19
CA TYR A 746 -11.90 9.48 -5.48
C TYR A 746 -11.18 8.14 -5.42
N ASN A 747 -11.47 7.27 -6.39
CA ASN A 747 -10.81 5.98 -6.55
C ASN A 747 -9.71 6.08 -7.62
N PRO A 748 -8.42 6.06 -7.22
CA PRO A 748 -7.29 6.21 -8.14
C PRO A 748 -7.04 4.95 -8.99
N VAL A 749 -7.60 3.79 -8.61
CA VAL A 749 -7.50 2.55 -9.39
C VAL A 749 -8.50 2.57 -10.55
N SER A 750 -9.74 2.98 -10.28
CA SER A 750 -10.79 3.03 -11.29
C SER A 750 -10.90 4.37 -12.02
N ASP A 751 -10.13 5.39 -11.61
CA ASP A 751 -10.16 6.78 -12.08
C ASP A 751 -11.57 7.40 -12.03
N ARG A 752 -12.26 7.23 -10.90
CA ARG A 752 -13.66 7.64 -10.75
C ARG A 752 -13.93 8.28 -9.38
N PRO A 753 -14.73 9.36 -9.33
CA PRO A 753 -15.32 9.78 -8.07
C PRO A 753 -16.42 8.80 -7.65
N TYR A 754 -16.69 8.71 -6.36
CA TYR A 754 -17.68 7.79 -5.82
C TYR A 754 -18.36 8.35 -4.57
N GLY A 755 -19.50 7.76 -4.24
CA GLY A 755 -20.18 7.95 -2.97
C GLY A 755 -20.92 9.27 -2.79
N PRO A 756 -21.55 9.43 -1.62
CA PRO A 756 -22.17 10.67 -1.21
C PRO A 756 -21.11 11.76 -0.93
N PRO A 757 -21.53 13.03 -0.76
CA PRO A 757 -20.62 14.10 -0.36
C PRO A 757 -19.92 13.76 0.96
N LEU A 758 -18.59 13.86 0.96
CA LEU A 758 -17.79 13.64 2.16
C LEU A 758 -18.09 14.73 3.19
N LYS A 759 -18.52 14.30 4.38
CA LYS A 759 -18.71 15.20 5.54
C LYS A 759 -17.36 15.47 6.18
N ASP A 760 -17.13 16.73 6.56
CA ASP A 760 -15.91 17.19 7.27
C ASP A 760 -14.59 16.87 6.56
N PHE A 761 -14.59 16.73 5.22
CA PHE A 761 -13.36 16.53 4.45
C PHE A 761 -12.50 17.79 4.48
N THR A 762 -11.30 17.63 5.02
CA THR A 762 -10.30 18.68 5.18
C THR A 762 -9.16 18.41 4.19
N PRO A 763 -9.12 19.10 3.04
CA PRO A 763 -8.05 18.92 2.06
C PRO A 763 -6.70 19.39 2.61
N GLN A 764 -5.64 18.63 2.32
CA GLN A 764 -4.25 18.90 2.71
C GLN A 764 -3.36 19.22 1.51
N ILE A 765 -3.38 18.37 0.47
CA ILE A 765 -2.64 18.58 -0.78
C ILE A 765 -3.63 18.53 -1.94
N ALA A 766 -3.60 19.51 -2.83
CA ALA A 766 -4.48 19.52 -4.00
C ALA A 766 -3.67 19.62 -5.30
N ALA A 767 -4.25 19.06 -6.36
CA ALA A 767 -3.79 19.21 -7.73
C ALA A 767 -4.88 19.82 -8.61
N LEU A 768 -4.46 20.61 -9.59
CA LEU A 768 -5.30 21.19 -10.63
C LEU A 768 -4.51 21.21 -11.94
N GLU A 769 -5.12 20.75 -13.05
CA GLU A 769 -4.54 20.80 -14.40
C GLU A 769 -3.14 20.12 -14.50
N GLY A 770 -2.86 19.11 -13.66
CA GLY A 770 -1.58 18.38 -13.66
C GLY A 770 -0.51 18.94 -12.73
N GLU A 771 -0.79 20.02 -12.00
CA GLU A 771 0.15 20.64 -11.07
C GLU A 771 -0.29 20.48 -9.62
N ILE A 772 0.67 20.14 -8.74
CA ILE A 772 0.46 20.13 -7.30
C ILE A 772 0.54 21.56 -6.78
N LYS A 773 -0.43 21.94 -5.96
CA LYS A 773 -0.47 23.24 -5.29
C LYS A 773 -0.03 23.06 -3.84
N LEU A 774 1.29 23.13 -3.62
CA LEU A 774 1.98 22.88 -2.33
C LEU A 774 1.63 23.89 -1.21
N SER A 775 0.82 24.91 -1.52
CA SER A 775 0.30 25.89 -0.54
C SER A 775 -1.17 26.16 -0.80
N PHE A 776 -1.92 25.06 -1.01
CA PHE A 776 -3.32 25.07 -1.39
C PHE A 776 -4.13 26.13 -0.63
N THR A 777 -4.14 26.10 0.71
CA THR A 777 -4.91 27.01 1.58
C THR A 777 -4.56 28.49 1.43
N GLU A 778 -3.32 28.83 1.07
CA GLU A 778 -2.81 30.19 0.94
C GLU A 778 -2.92 30.74 -0.51
N SER A 779 -3.14 29.85 -1.49
CA SER A 779 -3.30 30.17 -2.91
C SER A 779 -4.73 30.66 -3.27
N TRP A 780 -4.89 31.26 -4.45
CA TRP A 780 -6.23 31.59 -5.00
C TRP A 780 -7.17 30.38 -5.06
N LEU A 781 -6.63 29.18 -5.31
CA LEU A 781 -7.40 27.94 -5.43
C LEU A 781 -7.95 27.47 -4.08
N GLY A 782 -7.15 27.51 -3.01
CA GLY A 782 -7.65 27.15 -1.67
C GLY A 782 -8.57 28.21 -1.08
N LYS A 783 -8.40 29.50 -1.41
CA LYS A 783 -9.37 30.53 -1.04
C LYS A 783 -10.70 30.38 -1.78
N MET A 784 -10.67 30.01 -3.07
CA MET A 784 -11.88 29.66 -3.82
C MET A 784 -12.59 28.48 -3.17
N ILE A 785 -11.89 27.38 -2.88
CA ILE A 785 -12.52 26.18 -2.28
C ILE A 785 -12.95 26.45 -0.83
N GLY A 786 -12.13 27.13 -0.03
CA GLY A 786 -12.45 27.53 1.34
C GLY A 786 -13.71 28.40 1.43
N SER A 787 -13.91 29.32 0.46
CA SER A 787 -15.12 30.16 0.39
C SER A 787 -16.42 29.38 0.14
N VAL A 788 -16.31 28.14 -0.36
CA VAL A 788 -17.45 27.25 -0.64
C VAL A 788 -17.67 26.23 0.48
N VAL A 789 -16.59 25.76 1.13
CA VAL A 789 -16.64 24.71 2.18
C VAL A 789 -16.88 25.31 3.58
N ALA A 790 -16.46 26.55 3.82
CA ALA A 790 -16.72 27.29 5.05
C ALA A 790 -16.97 28.77 4.71
N PRO A 791 -18.20 29.14 4.26
CA PRO A 791 -18.52 30.53 4.02
C PRO A 791 -18.25 31.32 5.31
N PRO A 792 -17.50 32.43 5.27
CA PRO A 792 -17.29 33.25 6.46
C PRO A 792 -18.67 33.61 7.02
N ALA A 793 -18.88 33.34 8.30
CA ALA A 793 -20.08 33.79 8.99
C ALA A 793 -20.23 35.29 8.72
N ASN A 794 -21.31 35.67 8.05
CA ASN A 794 -21.61 37.04 7.60
C ASN A 794 -21.95 37.93 8.79
N ASN A 795 -21.04 38.05 9.76
CA ASN A 795 -21.13 39.00 10.86
C ASN A 795 -20.17 40.18 10.58
N PRO A 796 -20.63 41.29 9.98
CA PRO A 796 -19.79 42.46 9.75
C PRO A 796 -19.34 43.16 11.04
N HIS A 797 -19.89 42.77 12.20
CA HIS A 797 -19.55 43.29 13.52
C HIS A 797 -18.76 42.29 14.38
N PHE A 798 -18.25 41.20 13.79
CA PHE A 798 -17.61 40.09 14.54
C PHE A 798 -16.54 40.53 15.52
N ARG A 799 -15.73 41.56 15.21
CA ARG A 799 -14.70 42.07 16.14
C ARG A 799 -15.30 42.67 17.41
N ARG A 800 -16.38 43.45 17.27
CA ARG A 800 -17.11 44.03 18.42
C ARG A 800 -17.83 42.94 19.21
N ASP A 801 -18.45 42.02 18.49
CA ASP A 801 -19.22 40.95 19.11
C ASP A 801 -18.31 39.93 19.81
N PHE A 802 -17.08 39.73 19.30
CA PHE A 802 -16.05 38.93 19.94
C PHE A 802 -15.63 39.55 21.27
N ILE A 803 -15.33 40.85 21.30
CA ILE A 803 -15.03 41.57 22.54
C ILE A 803 -16.18 41.43 23.55
N ARG A 804 -17.42 41.51 23.08
CA ARG A 804 -18.59 41.32 23.95
C ARG A 804 -18.69 39.86 24.45
N ALA A 805 -18.49 38.87 23.58
CA ALA A 805 -18.57 37.46 23.92
C ALA A 805 -17.49 37.04 24.92
N THR A 806 -16.25 37.49 24.75
CA THR A 806 -15.15 37.21 25.69
C THR A 806 -15.35 37.92 27.03
N THR A 807 -15.83 39.17 27.01
CA THR A 807 -16.18 39.91 28.24
C THR A 807 -17.29 39.18 29.01
N ASN A 808 -18.35 38.75 28.31
CA ASN A 808 -19.45 38.00 28.91
C ASN A 808 -19.00 36.64 29.45
N ALA A 809 -18.22 35.87 28.70
CA ALA A 809 -17.72 34.57 29.13
C ALA A 809 -16.87 34.65 30.41
N ASN A 810 -16.02 35.67 30.50
CA ASN A 810 -15.21 35.95 31.68
C ASN A 810 -16.06 36.38 32.90
N LEU A 811 -17.24 36.96 32.67
CA LEU A 811 -18.19 37.35 33.73
C LEU A 811 -19.10 36.18 34.16
N THR A 812 -19.52 35.30 33.23
CA THR A 812 -20.48 34.23 33.51
C THR A 812 -19.83 32.97 34.09
N ASP A 813 -18.66 32.56 33.59
CA ASP A 813 -17.89 31.43 34.15
C ASP A 813 -16.38 31.64 33.92
N ARG A 814 -15.80 32.46 34.79
CA ARG A 814 -14.38 32.80 34.77
C ARG A 814 -13.48 31.57 34.90
N ALA A 815 -13.89 30.56 35.65
CA ALA A 815 -13.07 29.38 35.88
C ALA A 815 -12.97 28.52 34.62
N ALA A 816 -14.09 28.32 33.91
CA ALA A 816 -14.08 27.65 32.61
C ALA A 816 -13.30 28.44 31.56
N TYR A 817 -13.47 29.76 31.51
CA TYR A 817 -12.73 30.63 30.59
C TYR A 817 -11.20 30.55 30.80
N ILE A 818 -10.73 30.67 32.04
CA ILE A 818 -9.29 30.54 32.37
C ILE A 818 -8.77 29.12 32.10
N ARG A 819 -9.56 28.07 32.39
CA ARG A 819 -9.18 26.69 32.02
C ARG A 819 -8.98 26.55 30.51
N GLY A 820 -9.89 27.13 29.72
CA GLY A 820 -9.74 27.25 28.27
C GLY A 820 -8.43 27.91 27.86
N GLN A 821 -8.09 29.05 28.47
CA GLN A 821 -6.85 29.76 28.15
C GLN A 821 -5.58 28.97 28.51
N ASN A 822 -5.62 28.14 29.55
CA ASN A 822 -4.45 27.40 30.00
C ASN A 822 -4.29 26.07 29.25
N THR A 823 -5.34 25.24 29.26
CA THR A 823 -5.30 23.84 28.82
C THR A 823 -6.27 23.54 27.67
N GLY A 824 -6.94 24.54 27.12
CA GLY A 824 -7.84 24.38 25.99
C GLY A 824 -7.13 23.86 24.75
N ARG A 825 -7.86 23.05 23.97
CA ARG A 825 -7.43 22.47 22.70
C ARG A 825 -8.26 23.08 21.58
N PRO A 826 -7.77 24.12 20.89
CA PRO A 826 -8.56 24.76 19.84
C PRO A 826 -8.91 23.79 18.69
N GLU A 827 -8.10 22.76 18.46
CA GLU A 827 -8.36 21.67 17.51
C GLU A 827 -9.62 20.83 17.81
N ALA A 828 -10.12 20.87 19.05
CA ALA A 828 -11.37 20.21 19.41
C ALA A 828 -12.62 21.04 19.08
N ILE A 829 -12.45 22.31 18.67
CA ILE A 829 -13.54 23.25 18.43
C ILE A 829 -14.05 23.10 16.99
N TYR A 830 -15.34 22.83 16.85
CA TYR A 830 -15.99 22.70 15.54
C TYR A 830 -15.78 23.97 14.69
N GLY A 831 -15.21 23.77 13.49
CA GLY A 831 -14.87 24.83 12.54
C GLY A 831 -13.44 25.38 12.69
N TYR A 832 -12.66 24.92 13.67
CA TYR A 832 -11.25 25.31 13.82
C TYR A 832 -10.34 24.62 12.80
N SER A 833 -9.36 25.35 12.29
CA SER A 833 -8.24 24.84 11.50
C SER A 833 -6.98 25.63 11.83
N SER A 834 -5.81 24.99 11.77
CA SER A 834 -4.52 25.67 11.94
C SER A 834 -4.20 26.66 10.80
N ALA A 835 -4.99 26.64 9.73
CA ALA A 835 -4.94 27.60 8.63
C ALA A 835 -5.72 28.90 8.90
N LEU A 836 -6.55 28.96 9.96
CA LEU A 836 -7.32 30.16 10.27
C LEU A 836 -6.39 31.27 10.80
N ASN A 837 -6.58 32.49 10.28
CA ASN A 837 -5.93 33.68 10.79
C ASN A 837 -6.69 34.25 12.00
N VAL A 838 -6.16 35.34 12.58
CA VAL A 838 -6.71 35.97 13.79
C VAL A 838 -8.17 36.41 13.59
N ASP A 839 -8.50 36.99 12.45
CA ASP A 839 -9.86 37.45 12.17
C ASP A 839 -10.82 36.27 11.92
N ASP A 840 -10.38 35.20 11.28
CA ASP A 840 -11.17 34.00 11.09
C ASP A 840 -11.45 33.28 12.41
N LEU A 841 -10.49 33.28 13.33
CA LEU A 841 -10.71 32.78 14.70
C LEU A 841 -11.67 33.66 15.48
N LYS A 842 -11.60 34.98 15.34
CA LYS A 842 -12.57 35.91 15.93
C LYS A 842 -13.98 35.69 15.36
N ARG A 843 -14.11 35.38 14.06
CA ARG A 843 -15.38 34.98 13.43
C ARG A 843 -15.87 33.65 13.97
N LEU A 844 -15.00 32.64 14.05
CA LEU A 844 -15.33 31.31 14.58
C LEU A 844 -15.83 31.37 16.03
N ALA A 845 -15.24 32.26 16.82
CA ALA A 845 -15.61 32.50 18.22
C ALA A 845 -17.02 33.07 18.37
N VAL A 846 -17.57 33.75 17.35
CA VAL A 846 -18.88 34.40 17.39
C VAL A 846 -19.87 33.86 16.35
N ALA A 847 -19.48 32.84 15.59
CA ALA A 847 -20.32 32.23 14.56
C ALA A 847 -21.51 31.49 15.18
N GLU A 848 -21.31 30.89 16.35
CA GLU A 848 -22.31 30.13 17.10
C GLU A 848 -22.12 30.38 18.61
N HIS A 849 -23.05 29.90 19.44
CA HIS A 849 -22.90 29.99 20.89
C HIS A 849 -21.74 29.09 21.37
N ARG A 850 -20.68 29.70 21.93
CA ARG A 850 -19.50 29.00 22.44
C ARG A 850 -19.49 28.98 23.96
N THR A 851 -19.05 27.87 24.53
CA THR A 851 -18.83 27.80 25.97
C THR A 851 -17.68 28.72 26.41
N PRO A 852 -17.65 29.18 27.67
CA PRO A 852 -16.54 29.99 28.16
C PRO A 852 -15.17 29.31 28.01
N ALA A 853 -15.08 27.98 28.15
CA ALA A 853 -13.84 27.23 27.94
C ALA A 853 -13.38 27.22 26.47
N GLU A 854 -14.30 27.05 25.52
CA GLU A 854 -13.97 27.14 24.09
C GLU A 854 -13.52 28.55 23.71
N LEU A 855 -14.20 29.59 24.22
CA LEU A 855 -13.79 30.98 24.02
C LEU A 855 -12.41 31.27 24.60
N GLY A 856 -12.11 30.78 25.80
CA GLY A 856 -10.78 30.89 26.40
C GLY A 856 -9.69 30.21 25.55
N SER A 857 -9.99 29.03 24.99
CA SER A 857 -9.08 28.29 24.09
C SER A 857 -8.80 29.05 22.79
N LEU A 858 -9.84 29.63 22.17
CA LEU A 858 -9.68 30.46 20.96
C LEU A 858 -8.92 31.75 21.24
N VAL A 859 -9.17 32.40 22.38
CA VAL A 859 -8.44 33.62 22.81
C VAL A 859 -6.96 33.32 22.97
N LYS A 860 -6.60 32.22 23.64
CA LYS A 860 -5.19 31.80 23.77
C LYS A 860 -4.54 31.65 22.40
N ARG A 861 -5.21 30.97 21.46
CA ARG A 861 -4.67 30.78 20.11
C ARG A 861 -4.52 32.09 19.35
N ILE A 862 -5.46 33.03 19.52
CA ILE A 862 -5.36 34.38 18.96
C ILE A 862 -4.15 35.12 19.53
N ASP A 863 -3.95 35.10 20.86
CA ASP A 863 -2.81 35.75 21.51
C ASP A 863 -1.46 35.14 21.05
N GLU A 864 -1.42 33.81 20.87
CA GLU A 864 -0.25 33.11 20.31
C GLU A 864 0.07 33.59 18.89
N LEU A 865 -0.94 33.75 18.03
CA LEU A 865 -0.76 34.22 16.66
C LEU A 865 -0.41 35.72 16.59
N GLU A 866 -1.00 36.55 17.45
CA GLU A 866 -0.70 38.00 17.52
C GLU A 866 0.74 38.26 17.98
N THR A 867 1.31 37.38 18.83
CA THR A 867 2.71 37.49 19.29
C THR A 867 3.74 36.77 18.42
N LEU A 868 3.29 35.88 17.52
CA LEU A 868 4.16 35.05 16.67
C LEU A 868 5.13 35.85 15.77
N PRO A 869 4.74 36.97 15.13
CA PRO A 869 5.68 37.77 14.32
C PRO A 869 6.89 38.26 15.11
N LEU A 870 6.67 38.76 16.33
CA LEU A 870 7.76 39.22 17.21
C LEU A 870 8.67 38.05 17.61
N ARG A 871 8.10 36.87 17.89
CA ARG A 871 8.86 35.67 18.23
C ARG A 871 9.70 35.17 17.05
N LEU A 872 9.15 35.20 15.84
CA LEU A 872 9.86 34.87 14.61
C LEU A 872 11.06 35.81 14.39
N ASP A 873 10.83 37.13 14.49
CA ASP A 873 11.90 38.12 14.33
C ASP A 873 12.97 37.95 15.41
N THR A 874 12.58 37.74 16.67
CA THR A 874 13.51 37.50 17.78
C THR A 874 14.34 36.24 17.55
N ALA A 875 13.73 35.14 17.09
CA ALA A 875 14.44 33.89 16.80
C ALA A 875 15.45 34.06 15.65
N ARG A 876 15.04 34.75 14.58
CA ARG A 876 15.91 35.07 13.44
C ARG A 876 17.09 35.92 13.88
N ASP A 877 16.85 36.99 14.63
CA ASP A 877 17.89 37.93 15.02
C ASP A 877 18.85 37.29 16.05
N THR A 878 18.32 36.44 16.94
CA THR A 878 19.13 35.63 17.85
C THR A 878 20.03 34.65 17.09
N ALA A 879 19.50 33.96 16.07
CA ALA A 879 20.28 33.05 15.23
C ALA A 879 21.40 33.76 14.46
N LYS A 880 21.11 34.94 13.90
CA LYS A 880 22.12 35.79 13.24
C LYS A 880 23.23 36.22 14.19
N LEU A 881 22.92 36.42 15.47
CA LEU A 881 23.89 36.82 16.49
C LEU A 881 24.67 35.65 17.07
N SER A 882 24.05 34.47 17.22
CA SER A 882 24.68 33.31 17.86
C SER A 882 25.71 32.64 16.96
N ASP A 883 25.40 32.45 15.68
CA ASP A 883 26.33 31.92 14.68
C ASP A 883 26.01 32.51 13.29
N PRO A 884 26.62 33.66 12.93
CA PRO A 884 26.36 34.36 11.68
C PRO A 884 26.69 33.52 10.43
N LEU A 885 27.73 32.66 10.50
CA LEU A 885 28.18 31.86 9.37
C LEU A 885 27.23 30.69 9.12
N ALA A 886 26.83 29.98 10.17
CA ALA A 886 25.86 28.90 10.08
C ALA A 886 24.51 29.43 9.58
N TYR A 887 24.04 30.57 10.10
CA TYR A 887 22.83 31.22 9.60
C TYR A 887 22.96 31.58 8.12
N ALA A 888 24.06 32.20 7.69
CA ALA A 888 24.27 32.56 6.29
C ALA A 888 24.31 31.34 5.36
N ASN A 889 24.93 30.23 5.78
CA ASN A 889 24.96 28.97 5.04
C ASN A 889 23.56 28.36 4.90
N GLY A 890 22.82 28.29 6.01
CA GLY A 890 21.45 27.81 6.01
C GLY A 890 20.54 28.66 5.14
N TYR A 891 20.64 29.98 5.26
CA TYR A 891 19.90 30.94 4.46
C TYR A 891 20.24 30.88 2.98
N LYS A 892 21.49 30.57 2.62
CA LYS A 892 21.89 30.37 1.21
C LYS A 892 21.28 29.11 0.61
N THR A 893 21.15 28.04 1.39
CA THR A 893 20.65 26.75 0.88
C THR A 893 19.13 26.72 0.82
N GLY A 894 18.43 27.20 1.86
CA GLY A 894 16.96 27.23 1.92
C GLY A 894 16.29 25.85 1.80
N LYS A 895 16.98 24.79 2.25
CA LYS A 895 16.56 23.38 2.13
C LYS A 895 16.26 22.77 3.51
N PRO A 896 15.00 22.83 3.97
CA PRO A 896 14.61 22.40 5.31
C PRO A 896 14.23 20.91 5.44
N GLU A 897 14.37 20.08 4.40
CA GLU A 897 13.84 18.70 4.34
C GLU A 897 14.42 17.76 5.41
N GLY A 898 15.58 18.09 5.98
CA GLY A 898 16.21 17.34 7.09
C GLY A 898 15.86 17.87 8.49
N ILE A 899 15.09 18.95 8.60
CA ILE A 899 14.81 19.62 9.88
C ILE A 899 13.69 18.89 10.61
N LYS A 900 13.94 18.43 11.84
CA LYS A 900 12.95 17.72 12.64
C LYS A 900 11.65 18.52 12.78
N GLY A 901 10.51 17.94 12.40
CA GLY A 901 9.19 18.59 12.46
C GLY A 901 8.86 19.49 11.27
N PHE A 902 9.76 19.61 10.28
CA PHE A 902 9.44 20.24 9.00
C PHE A 902 8.62 19.29 8.11
N SER A 903 7.64 19.87 7.41
CA SER A 903 6.90 19.27 6.31
C SER A 903 6.58 20.38 5.31
N ASP A 904 6.57 20.06 4.01
CA ASP A 904 6.18 21.01 2.97
C ASP A 904 4.71 21.44 3.08
N THR A 905 3.88 20.64 3.78
CA THR A 905 2.46 20.89 4.06
C THR A 905 2.18 21.88 5.19
N LEU A 906 3.19 22.33 5.96
CA LEU A 906 2.99 23.28 7.06
C LEU A 906 2.45 24.63 6.57
N THR A 907 1.60 25.30 7.34
CA THR A 907 1.15 26.68 7.06
C THR A 907 2.25 27.71 7.38
N SER A 908 2.13 28.95 6.89
CA SER A 908 3.09 30.02 7.23
C SER A 908 3.23 30.24 8.74
N ASN A 909 2.13 30.15 9.49
CA ASN A 909 2.15 30.26 10.95
C ASN A 909 2.87 29.07 11.59
N GLN A 910 2.61 27.84 11.13
CA GLN A 910 3.29 26.65 11.65
C GLN A 910 4.80 26.65 11.33
N LEU A 911 5.20 27.14 10.15
CA LEU A 911 6.60 27.33 9.81
C LEU A 911 7.26 28.37 10.72
N ALA A 912 6.58 29.48 11.03
CA ALA A 912 7.09 30.46 11.98
C ALA A 912 7.19 29.93 13.41
N GLU A 913 6.23 29.12 13.85
CA GLU A 913 6.29 28.42 15.12
C GLU A 913 7.49 27.45 15.16
N LEU A 914 7.76 26.78 14.05
CA LEU A 914 8.91 25.88 13.89
C LEU A 914 10.25 26.62 13.95
N VAL A 915 10.31 27.83 13.40
CA VAL A 915 11.47 28.73 13.51
C VAL A 915 11.65 29.22 14.95
N ALA A 916 10.56 29.62 15.61
CA ALA A 916 10.56 30.12 16.98
C ALA A 916 10.66 29.01 18.06
N ALA A 917 10.79 27.74 17.65
CA ALA A 917 10.93 26.61 18.54
C ALA A 917 12.28 26.63 19.26
N ARG A 918 12.30 26.21 20.54
CA ARG A 918 13.53 26.13 21.33
C ARG A 918 14.46 25.04 20.76
N GLY A 919 15.76 25.30 20.82
CA GLY A 919 16.79 24.32 20.42
C GLY A 919 17.14 24.30 18.94
N ARG A 920 16.63 25.25 18.14
CA ARG A 920 17.02 25.40 16.73
C ARG A 920 18.43 25.96 16.59
N THR A 921 19.20 25.37 15.69
CA THR A 921 20.51 25.89 15.29
C THR A 921 20.36 27.11 14.38
N ALA A 922 21.40 27.95 14.31
CA ALA A 922 21.39 29.13 13.45
C ALA A 922 21.23 28.76 11.96
N GLU A 923 21.82 27.64 11.53
CA GLU A 923 21.68 27.10 10.17
C GLU A 923 20.24 26.67 9.85
N GLU A 924 19.60 25.89 10.72
CA GLU A 924 18.19 25.49 10.54
C GLU A 924 17.25 26.70 10.50
N VAL A 925 17.47 27.70 11.36
CA VAL A 925 16.70 28.96 11.33
C VAL A 925 16.92 29.68 10.00
N GLY A 926 18.15 29.74 9.49
CA GLY A 926 18.47 30.30 8.17
C GLY A 926 17.72 29.58 7.03
N GLN A 927 17.73 28.24 7.04
CA GLN A 927 17.04 27.42 6.02
C GLN A 927 15.53 27.65 6.02
N LEU A 928 14.89 27.60 7.20
CA LEU A 928 13.45 27.78 7.34
C LEU A 928 13.02 29.20 6.94
N VAL A 929 13.75 30.24 7.37
CA VAL A 929 13.44 31.63 6.98
C VAL A 929 13.54 31.78 5.46
N LYS A 930 14.59 31.25 4.82
CA LYS A 930 14.73 31.32 3.36
C LYS A 930 13.62 30.56 2.63
N TYR A 931 13.24 29.40 3.15
CA TYR A 931 12.14 28.61 2.61
C TYR A 931 10.82 29.39 2.66
N MET A 932 10.49 30.00 3.81
CA MET A 932 9.29 30.83 3.99
C MET A 932 9.26 32.02 3.02
N GLU A 933 10.38 32.74 2.86
CA GLU A 933 10.49 33.83 1.88
C GLU A 933 10.19 33.35 0.46
N THR A 934 10.84 32.27 0.06
CA THR A 934 10.74 31.69 -1.29
C THR A 934 9.32 31.22 -1.57
N ARG A 935 8.68 30.57 -0.59
CA ARG A 935 7.29 30.13 -0.67
C ARG A 935 6.34 31.31 -0.86
N ARG A 936 6.47 32.38 -0.06
CA ARG A 936 5.62 33.57 -0.19
C ARG A 936 5.78 34.27 -1.54
N ILE A 937 7.01 34.32 -2.08
CA ILE A 937 7.29 34.82 -3.43
C ILE A 937 6.59 33.95 -4.48
N ASN A 938 6.73 32.62 -4.40
CA ASN A 938 6.13 31.70 -5.37
C ASN A 938 4.60 31.79 -5.41
N ILE A 939 3.94 31.85 -4.25
CA ILE A 939 2.48 32.04 -4.16
C ILE A 939 2.08 33.37 -4.82
N SER A 940 2.83 34.44 -4.55
CA SER A 940 2.59 35.77 -5.14
C SER A 940 2.74 35.77 -6.66
N LEU A 941 3.75 35.07 -7.18
CA LEU A 941 3.97 34.92 -8.62
C LEU A 941 2.88 34.07 -9.29
N GLU A 942 2.42 33.00 -8.63
CA GLU A 942 1.32 32.18 -9.14
C GLU A 942 0.01 32.99 -9.24
N ASN A 943 -0.34 33.70 -8.17
CA ASN A 943 -1.50 34.59 -8.15
C ASN A 943 -1.39 35.68 -9.24
N PHE A 944 -0.20 36.26 -9.41
CA PHE A 944 0.07 37.23 -10.48
C PHE A 944 -0.07 36.64 -11.89
N LYS A 945 0.36 35.39 -12.14
CA LYS A 945 0.21 34.76 -13.46
C LYS A 945 -1.26 34.67 -13.88
N VAL A 946 -2.14 34.29 -12.95
CA VAL A 946 -3.59 34.22 -13.20
C VAL A 946 -4.15 35.62 -13.49
N PHE A 947 -3.83 36.60 -12.65
CA PHE A 947 -4.21 38.00 -12.87
C PHE A 947 -3.72 38.53 -14.23
N SER A 948 -2.45 38.31 -14.56
CA SER A 948 -1.84 38.72 -15.82
C SER A 948 -2.57 38.13 -17.02
N ALA A 949 -2.95 36.86 -16.97
CA ALA A 949 -3.70 36.20 -18.04
C ALA A 949 -5.09 36.83 -18.23
N GLU A 950 -5.82 37.09 -17.14
CA GLU A 950 -7.14 37.74 -17.18
C GLU A 950 -7.07 39.17 -17.73
N ILE A 951 -6.13 39.97 -17.25
CA ILE A 951 -5.95 41.35 -17.72
C ILE A 951 -5.52 41.38 -19.18
N THR A 952 -4.60 40.51 -19.59
CA THR A 952 -4.13 40.43 -20.99
C THR A 952 -5.26 39.99 -21.91
N ALA A 953 -6.08 39.02 -21.49
CA ALA A 953 -7.26 38.58 -22.24
C ALA A 953 -8.30 39.70 -22.41
N ALA A 954 -8.41 40.60 -21.42
CA ALA A 954 -9.24 41.80 -21.50
C ALA A 954 -8.59 42.94 -22.33
N GLY A 955 -7.37 42.78 -22.84
CA GLY A 955 -6.65 43.80 -23.63
C GLY A 955 -5.93 44.86 -22.81
N GLY A 956 -5.66 44.60 -21.52
CA GLY A 956 -4.89 45.47 -20.64
C GLY A 956 -3.40 45.14 -20.58
N LYS A 957 -2.61 46.06 -20.01
CA LYS A 957 -1.18 45.87 -19.71
C LYS A 957 -0.98 45.75 -18.21
N VAL A 958 -0.08 44.87 -17.77
CA VAL A 958 0.19 44.64 -16.34
C VAL A 958 1.62 45.00 -15.95
N THR A 959 1.76 45.60 -14.77
CA THR A 959 3.02 45.82 -14.07
C THR A 959 3.01 45.00 -12.77
N PRO A 960 3.87 43.97 -12.64
CA PRO A 960 3.87 43.09 -11.47
C PRO A 960 4.30 43.85 -10.23
N LEU A 961 3.41 44.01 -9.26
CA LEU A 961 3.76 44.62 -7.96
C LEU A 961 3.03 43.91 -6.82
N PRO A 962 3.14 42.57 -6.71
CA PRO A 962 2.47 41.85 -5.64
C PRO A 962 3.16 42.17 -4.30
N GLN A 963 2.39 42.71 -3.37
CA GLN A 963 2.82 43.05 -2.02
C GLN A 963 3.44 41.86 -1.29
N GLY A 964 3.05 40.62 -1.64
CA GLY A 964 3.62 39.42 -1.05
C GLY A 964 5.12 39.25 -1.31
N MET A 965 5.64 39.75 -2.43
CA MET A 965 7.09 39.79 -2.67
C MET A 965 7.79 40.78 -1.74
N TYR A 966 7.22 41.97 -1.56
CA TYR A 966 7.73 42.96 -0.60
C TYR A 966 7.66 42.44 0.84
N LEU A 967 6.52 41.92 1.26
CA LEU A 967 6.29 41.40 2.60
C LEU A 967 7.15 40.18 2.91
N SER A 968 7.57 39.39 1.90
CA SER A 968 8.54 38.31 2.09
C SER A 968 9.85 38.81 2.71
N GLN A 969 10.26 40.04 2.42
CA GLN A 969 11.53 40.62 2.89
C GLN A 969 11.37 41.52 4.11
N VAL A 970 10.15 41.98 4.39
CA VAL A 970 9.87 43.02 5.39
C VAL A 970 9.10 42.49 6.59
N SER A 971 8.11 41.62 6.38
CA SER A 971 7.32 41.01 7.46
C SER A 971 6.68 39.71 6.98
N LEU A 972 7.36 38.59 7.23
CA LEU A 972 7.01 37.26 6.71
C LEU A 972 5.61 36.77 7.09
N LEU A 973 5.06 37.24 8.22
CA LEU A 973 3.73 36.89 8.70
C LEU A 973 2.69 38.01 8.55
N SER A 974 3.06 39.16 7.96
CA SER A 974 2.09 40.25 7.75
C SER A 974 0.94 39.79 6.86
N GLU A 975 -0.29 40.11 7.26
CA GLU A 975 -1.53 39.85 6.52
C GLU A 975 -1.70 40.77 5.29
N GLY A 976 -0.91 41.84 5.16
CA GLY A 976 -0.94 42.74 4.01
C GLY A 976 -0.75 44.23 4.39
N GLU A 977 -0.25 45.02 3.45
CA GLU A 977 -0.21 46.49 3.52
C GLU A 977 -1.15 47.11 2.48
N CYS A 978 -2.27 46.43 2.20
CA CYS A 978 -3.16 46.75 1.09
C CYS A 978 -3.87 48.10 1.24
N ALA A 979 -4.26 48.48 2.45
CA ALA A 979 -4.92 49.75 2.70
C ALA A 979 -3.96 50.92 2.48
N ALA A 980 -2.71 50.78 2.93
CA ALA A 980 -1.64 51.74 2.71
C ALA A 980 -1.26 51.83 1.23
N LEU A 981 -0.91 50.71 0.60
CA LEU A 981 -0.48 50.66 -0.79
C LEU A 981 -1.53 51.20 -1.76
N SER A 982 -2.80 50.86 -1.57
CA SER A 982 -3.89 51.37 -2.43
C SER A 982 -4.09 52.88 -2.29
N ASN A 983 -4.02 53.44 -1.07
CA ASN A 983 -4.14 54.88 -0.85
C ASN A 983 -2.90 55.65 -1.32
N VAL A 984 -1.69 55.13 -1.10
CA VAL A 984 -0.44 55.75 -1.58
C VAL A 984 -0.37 55.71 -3.11
N MET A 985 -0.81 54.62 -3.75
CA MET A 985 -0.92 54.54 -5.20
C MET A 985 -1.93 55.56 -5.74
N ALA A 986 -3.10 55.68 -5.10
CA ALA A 986 -4.09 56.69 -5.46
C ALA A 986 -3.52 58.12 -5.35
N ALA A 987 -2.76 58.42 -4.30
CA ALA A 987 -2.06 59.69 -4.12
C ALA A 987 -1.00 59.93 -5.21
N ALA A 988 -0.17 58.92 -5.52
CA ALA A 988 0.88 59.01 -6.53
C ALA A 988 0.30 59.26 -7.93
N ILE A 989 -0.79 58.57 -8.29
CA ILE A 989 -1.51 58.75 -9.55
C ILE A 989 -2.12 60.15 -9.64
N LYS A 990 -2.73 60.65 -8.55
CA LYS A 990 -3.35 61.97 -8.52
C LYS A 990 -2.31 63.10 -8.62
N ASN A 991 -1.08 62.86 -8.18
CA ASN A 991 0.00 63.83 -8.28
C ASN A 991 0.49 64.00 -9.73
N ASN A 992 1.00 62.92 -10.36
CA ASN A 992 1.38 62.88 -11.78
C ASN A 992 1.90 61.48 -12.18
N ASN A 993 2.08 61.25 -13.48
CA ASN A 993 2.59 59.97 -14.01
C ASN A 993 3.98 59.59 -13.47
N LYS A 994 4.89 60.54 -13.25
CA LYS A 994 6.24 60.24 -12.72
C LYS A 994 6.20 59.76 -11.27
N SER A 995 5.24 60.23 -10.48
CA SER A 995 5.08 59.81 -9.09
C SER A 995 4.67 58.35 -8.94
N GLN A 996 3.74 57.84 -9.76
CA GLN A 996 3.41 56.41 -9.71
C GLN A 996 4.57 55.50 -10.15
N GLU A 997 5.33 55.89 -11.18
CA GLU A 997 6.52 55.16 -11.61
C GLU A 997 7.60 55.15 -10.52
N ARG A 998 7.80 56.29 -9.85
CA ARG A 998 8.73 56.41 -8.72
C ARG A 998 8.28 55.61 -7.51
N LEU A 999 6.99 55.56 -7.19
CA LEU A 999 6.46 54.70 -6.13
C LEU A 999 6.78 53.23 -6.40
N ILE A 1000 6.54 52.77 -7.63
CA ILE A 1000 6.85 51.39 -8.06
C ILE A 1000 8.35 51.11 -7.92
N LYS A 1001 9.20 52.03 -8.39
CA LYS A 1001 10.66 51.92 -8.27
C LYS A 1001 11.11 51.86 -6.80
N ASN A 1002 10.59 52.73 -5.94
CA ASN A 1002 10.91 52.78 -4.52
C ASN A 1002 10.44 51.52 -3.79
N LEU A 1003 9.27 50.99 -4.15
CA LEU A 1003 8.80 49.71 -3.64
C LEU A 1003 9.78 48.59 -3.99
N TYR A 1004 10.19 48.44 -5.25
CA TYR A 1004 11.21 47.46 -5.63
C TYR A 1004 12.56 47.67 -4.92
N ALA A 1005 13.01 48.92 -4.78
CA ALA A 1005 14.24 49.23 -4.03
C ALA A 1005 14.14 48.80 -2.55
N ALA A 1006 12.93 48.87 -1.98
CA ALA A 1006 12.61 48.40 -0.64
C ALA A 1006 12.32 46.88 -0.57
N MET A 1007 12.31 46.12 -1.67
CA MET A 1007 12.16 44.65 -1.69
C MET A 1007 13.51 43.91 -1.52
N THR A 1008 14.37 44.39 -0.63
CA THR A 1008 15.64 43.73 -0.26
C THR A 1008 15.61 43.25 1.19
N PRO A 1009 16.41 42.24 1.59
CA PRO A 1009 16.47 41.80 2.99
C PRO A 1009 16.69 42.97 3.95
N LYS A 1010 15.98 43.00 5.08
CA LYS A 1010 16.12 44.03 6.12
C LYS A 1010 17.48 43.89 6.83
N LEU A 1011 18.32 44.93 6.74
CA LEU A 1011 19.50 45.07 7.59
C LEU A 1011 19.10 45.55 8.99
N SER A 1012 19.79 45.02 10.00
CA SER A 1012 19.69 45.43 11.39
C SER A 1012 20.37 46.78 11.62
N ALA A 1013 20.02 47.45 12.73
CA ALA A 1013 20.64 48.70 13.13
C ALA A 1013 22.18 48.58 13.27
N ARG A 1014 22.66 47.40 13.69
CA ARG A 1014 24.09 47.08 13.79
C ARG A 1014 24.74 46.97 12.42
N GLU A 1015 24.16 46.24 11.48
CA GLU A 1015 24.70 46.10 10.11
C GLU A 1015 24.80 47.47 9.41
N ILE A 1016 23.82 48.35 9.62
CA ILE A 1016 23.85 49.73 9.10
C ILE A 1016 24.95 50.55 9.78
N ALA A 1017 25.17 50.39 11.09
CA ALA A 1017 26.26 51.03 11.80
C ALA A 1017 27.64 50.52 11.32
N GLU A 1018 27.77 49.22 11.04
CA GLU A 1018 28.98 48.61 10.48
C GLU A 1018 29.27 49.15 9.07
N LEU A 1019 28.26 49.36 8.21
CA LEU A 1019 28.44 50.04 6.92
C LEU A 1019 29.04 51.44 7.07
N ARG A 1020 28.61 52.20 8.10
CA ARG A 1020 29.17 53.54 8.40
C ARG A 1020 30.62 53.43 8.86
N GLN A 1021 30.95 52.45 9.71
CA GLN A 1021 32.32 52.20 10.16
C GLN A 1021 33.25 51.77 9.03
N LEU A 1022 32.73 51.07 8.02
CA LEU A 1022 33.44 50.67 6.80
C LEU A 1022 33.56 51.79 5.75
N GLY A 1023 33.17 53.04 6.09
CA GLY A 1023 33.22 54.18 5.18
C GLY A 1023 32.13 54.19 4.10
N LYS A 1024 31.18 53.24 4.12
CA LYS A 1024 30.09 53.11 3.14
C LYS A 1024 28.87 53.96 3.53
N ASN A 1025 29.09 55.23 3.84
CA ASN A 1025 28.06 56.14 4.35
C ASN A 1025 26.85 56.29 3.41
N GLN A 1026 27.07 56.32 2.09
CA GLN A 1026 25.98 56.39 1.12
C GLN A 1026 25.09 55.13 1.17
N GLN A 1027 25.69 53.95 1.25
CA GLN A 1027 24.95 52.69 1.37
C GLN A 1027 24.18 52.62 2.69
N ALA A 1028 24.81 53.03 3.81
CA ALA A 1028 24.15 53.10 5.11
C ALA A 1028 22.94 54.05 5.11
N ASN A 1029 23.04 55.19 4.41
CA ASN A 1029 21.94 56.16 4.29
C ASN A 1029 20.79 55.62 3.43
N ILE A 1030 21.09 54.93 2.32
CA ILE A 1030 20.09 54.27 1.48
C ILE A 1030 19.34 53.20 2.29
N GLU A 1031 20.06 52.35 3.03
CA GLU A 1031 19.44 51.30 3.86
C GLU A 1031 18.61 51.89 5.00
N GLN A 1032 19.05 53.01 5.59
CA GLN A 1032 18.25 53.77 6.57
C GLN A 1032 16.97 54.34 5.93
N ALA A 1033 17.04 54.85 4.71
CA ALA A 1033 15.89 55.39 3.99
C ALA A 1033 14.88 54.29 3.62
N LYS A 1034 15.36 53.10 3.23
CA LYS A 1034 14.51 51.92 3.01
C LYS A 1034 13.81 51.48 4.30
N LEU A 1035 14.49 51.50 5.45
CA LEU A 1035 13.86 51.23 6.75
C LEU A 1035 12.75 52.23 7.06
N ALA A 1036 13.02 53.53 6.91
CA ALA A 1036 12.03 54.57 7.13
C ALA A 1036 10.82 54.44 6.17
N PHE A 1037 11.06 54.09 4.90
CA PHE A 1037 10.00 53.81 3.94
C PHE A 1037 9.08 52.67 4.43
N ARG A 1038 9.67 51.56 4.89
CA ARG A 1038 8.93 50.39 5.39
C ARG A 1038 8.15 50.69 6.66
N ASP A 1039 8.79 51.36 7.62
CA ASP A 1039 8.17 51.70 8.90
C ASP A 1039 6.99 52.67 8.71
N ASN A 1040 7.14 53.65 7.81
CA ASN A 1040 6.05 54.55 7.47
C ASN A 1040 4.89 53.83 6.77
N LEU A 1041 5.19 52.88 5.86
CA LEU A 1041 4.16 52.11 5.16
C LEU A 1041 3.36 51.22 6.13
N ASN A 1042 4.06 50.61 7.09
CA ASN A 1042 3.46 49.79 8.13
C ASN A 1042 2.56 50.60 9.09
N GLN A 1043 3.06 51.75 9.58
CA GLN A 1043 2.26 52.66 10.41
C GLN A 1043 1.02 53.16 9.67
N LEU A 1044 1.18 53.49 8.39
CA LEU A 1044 0.07 53.90 7.54
C LEU A 1044 -0.94 52.78 7.34
N GLN A 1045 -0.51 51.53 7.20
CA GLN A 1045 -1.40 50.37 7.14
C GLN A 1045 -2.20 50.22 8.43
N GLY A 1046 -1.57 50.39 9.60
CA GLY A 1046 -2.24 50.34 10.89
C GLY A 1046 -3.38 51.37 11.01
N ALA A 1047 -3.15 52.60 10.54
CA ALA A 1047 -4.16 53.65 10.54
C ALA A 1047 -5.26 53.41 9.50
N LEU A 1048 -4.88 53.09 8.26
CA LEU A 1048 -5.82 52.96 7.14
C LEU A 1048 -6.57 51.63 7.11
N GLY A 1049 -6.14 50.60 7.85
CA GLY A 1049 -6.82 49.31 7.91
C GLY A 1049 -8.27 49.42 8.42
N SER A 1050 -8.55 50.36 9.33
CA SER A 1050 -9.91 50.67 9.81
C SER A 1050 -10.55 51.90 9.17
N GLN A 1051 -9.74 52.72 8.49
CA GLN A 1051 -10.16 54.00 7.90
C GLN A 1051 -9.86 54.06 6.39
N PHE A 1052 -10.04 52.94 5.69
CA PHE A 1052 -9.66 52.81 4.28
C PHE A 1052 -10.28 53.89 3.39
N HIS A 1053 -11.52 54.29 3.67
CA HIS A 1053 -12.25 55.33 2.92
C HIS A 1053 -12.04 56.76 3.45
N LEU A 1054 -11.04 56.99 4.31
CA LEU A 1054 -10.55 58.31 4.74
C LEU A 1054 -11.64 59.17 5.41
N GLY A 1055 -12.49 58.55 6.24
CA GLY A 1055 -13.59 59.24 6.94
C GLY A 1055 -14.78 59.62 6.05
N ARG A 1056 -14.72 59.38 4.73
CA ARG A 1056 -15.88 59.58 3.85
C ARG A 1056 -16.92 58.49 4.05
N GLN A 1057 -18.19 58.85 3.83
CA GLN A 1057 -19.28 57.88 3.77
C GLN A 1057 -19.07 56.95 2.56
N SER A 1058 -18.68 55.71 2.81
CA SER A 1058 -18.57 54.68 1.77
C SER A 1058 -19.95 54.17 1.38
N ARG A 1059 -20.17 53.91 0.09
CA ARG A 1059 -21.40 53.29 -0.41
C ARG A 1059 -21.12 51.87 -0.89
N GLN A 1060 -21.94 50.92 -0.46
CA GLN A 1060 -21.90 49.54 -0.93
C GLN A 1060 -22.69 49.45 -2.24
N VAL A 1061 -22.05 48.96 -3.30
CA VAL A 1061 -22.65 48.88 -4.64
C VAL A 1061 -22.22 47.61 -5.38
N PRO A 1062 -23.03 47.11 -6.33
CA PRO A 1062 -22.61 46.05 -7.26
C PRO A 1062 -21.36 46.41 -8.06
N TYR A 1063 -20.57 45.41 -8.43
CA TYR A 1063 -19.38 45.61 -9.28
C TYR A 1063 -19.70 46.33 -10.61
N THR A 1064 -20.89 46.12 -11.17
CA THR A 1064 -21.38 46.81 -12.39
C THR A 1064 -21.50 48.32 -12.21
N THR A 1065 -21.82 48.80 -11.00
CA THR A 1065 -21.85 50.23 -10.69
C THR A 1065 -20.45 50.85 -10.74
N ILE A 1066 -19.43 50.13 -10.28
CA ILE A 1066 -18.02 50.58 -10.37
C ILE A 1066 -17.62 50.76 -11.84
N ILE A 1067 -17.91 49.75 -12.67
CA ILE A 1067 -17.62 49.76 -14.12
C ILE A 1067 -18.29 50.96 -14.78
N SER A 1068 -19.60 51.12 -14.57
CA SER A 1068 -20.36 52.21 -15.20
C SER A 1068 -19.90 53.60 -14.78
N GLU A 1069 -19.46 53.79 -13.53
CA GLU A 1069 -18.97 55.10 -13.08
C GLU A 1069 -17.60 55.50 -13.60
N LEU A 1070 -16.72 54.52 -13.84
CA LEU A 1070 -15.42 54.74 -14.44
C LEU A 1070 -15.53 54.89 -15.96
N ALA A 1071 -16.47 54.19 -16.59
CA ALA A 1071 -16.81 54.36 -18.00
C ALA A 1071 -17.35 55.77 -18.30
N ASN A 1072 -18.28 56.25 -17.47
CA ASN A 1072 -18.99 57.53 -17.69
C ASN A 1072 -18.27 58.76 -17.09
N ALA A 1073 -17.09 58.60 -16.49
CA ALA A 1073 -16.36 59.69 -15.87
C ALA A 1073 -15.93 60.74 -16.92
N ARG A 1074 -16.32 62.00 -16.72
CA ARG A 1074 -16.00 63.13 -17.62
C ARG A 1074 -14.64 63.78 -17.33
N SER A 1075 -14.09 63.55 -16.14
CA SER A 1075 -12.80 64.06 -15.65
C SER A 1075 -12.08 62.97 -14.87
N ASP A 1076 -10.83 63.23 -14.49
CA ASP A 1076 -9.99 62.32 -13.71
C ASP A 1076 -10.68 61.91 -12.40
N LYS A 1077 -10.90 60.60 -12.24
CA LYS A 1077 -11.60 60.02 -11.10
C LYS A 1077 -10.83 58.82 -10.59
N THR A 1078 -10.56 58.82 -9.29
CA THR A 1078 -9.94 57.69 -8.58
C THR A 1078 -10.90 57.19 -7.50
N LEU A 1079 -11.21 55.90 -7.54
CA LEU A 1079 -12.05 55.22 -6.56
C LEU A 1079 -11.18 54.40 -5.61
N LEU A 1080 -11.49 54.49 -4.32
CA LEU A 1080 -11.07 53.51 -3.32
C LEU A 1080 -12.17 52.46 -3.24
N ILE A 1081 -11.82 51.19 -3.45
CA ILE A 1081 -12.77 50.07 -3.50
C ILE A 1081 -12.34 49.06 -2.44
N SER A 1082 -13.24 48.66 -1.55
CA SER A 1082 -12.94 47.67 -0.51
C SER A 1082 -13.96 46.54 -0.46
N GLY A 1083 -13.44 45.34 -0.19
CA GLY A 1083 -14.17 44.22 0.38
C GLY A 1083 -14.05 44.19 1.92
N PRO A 1084 -14.53 43.14 2.59
CA PRO A 1084 -14.46 43.01 4.05
C PRO A 1084 -13.04 43.00 4.64
N SER A 1085 -12.04 42.56 3.88
CA SER A 1085 -10.67 42.33 4.37
C SER A 1085 -9.57 42.80 3.42
N HIS A 1086 -9.92 43.38 2.27
CA HIS A 1086 -8.93 43.80 1.26
C HIS A 1086 -9.41 45.05 0.52
N GLY A 1087 -8.46 45.94 0.20
CA GLY A 1087 -8.73 47.23 -0.43
C GLY A 1087 -7.86 47.44 -1.67
N ILE A 1088 -8.48 47.93 -2.73
CA ILE A 1088 -7.89 48.19 -4.04
C ILE A 1088 -8.20 49.63 -4.49
N THR A 1089 -7.56 50.09 -5.57
CA THR A 1089 -7.94 51.36 -6.20
C THR A 1089 -8.04 51.22 -7.72
N ALA A 1090 -9.03 51.90 -8.31
CA ALA A 1090 -9.22 51.92 -9.76
C ALA A 1090 -9.72 53.30 -10.19
N GLY A 1091 -9.45 53.68 -11.43
CA GLY A 1091 -9.77 55.02 -11.88
C GLY A 1091 -9.57 55.26 -13.35
N VAL A 1092 -9.85 56.50 -13.75
CA VAL A 1092 -9.53 57.07 -15.06
C VAL A 1092 -8.75 58.36 -14.86
N VAL A 1093 -7.70 58.54 -15.66
CA VAL A 1093 -6.86 59.73 -15.69
C VAL A 1093 -6.67 60.22 -17.12
N THR A 1094 -6.35 61.50 -17.28
CA THR A 1094 -6.08 62.10 -18.59
C THR A 1094 -4.58 62.25 -18.78
N VAL A 1095 -4.00 61.44 -19.67
CA VAL A 1095 -2.57 61.46 -20.02
C VAL A 1095 -2.42 61.95 -21.46
N ASN A 1096 -1.69 63.04 -21.68
CA ASN A 1096 -1.48 63.63 -23.01
C ASN A 1096 -2.79 63.88 -23.81
N GLY A 1097 -3.85 64.30 -23.11
CA GLY A 1097 -5.16 64.57 -23.72
C GLY A 1097 -6.00 63.32 -24.05
N ARG A 1098 -5.56 62.12 -23.67
CA ARG A 1098 -6.30 60.86 -23.82
C ARG A 1098 -6.65 60.28 -22.46
N LYS A 1099 -7.83 59.65 -22.36
CA LYS A 1099 -8.21 58.90 -21.16
C LYS A 1099 -7.45 57.58 -21.11
N GLU A 1100 -6.89 57.28 -19.96
CA GLU A 1100 -6.30 55.99 -19.61
C GLU A 1100 -6.96 55.51 -18.32
N TRP A 1101 -7.37 54.24 -18.29
CA TRP A 1101 -7.93 53.61 -17.11
C TRP A 1101 -6.88 52.79 -16.39
N PHE A 1102 -6.99 52.70 -15.07
CA PHE A 1102 -6.11 51.86 -14.26
C PHE A 1102 -6.91 51.06 -13.23
N TYR A 1103 -6.31 49.94 -12.85
CA TYR A 1103 -6.73 49.09 -11.75
C TYR A 1103 -5.48 48.68 -10.98
N PHE A 1104 -5.46 48.90 -9.67
CA PHE A 1104 -4.35 48.51 -8.82
C PHE A 1104 -4.87 47.67 -7.66
N ASP A 1105 -4.43 46.41 -7.64
CA ASP A 1105 -4.63 45.51 -6.53
C ASP A 1105 -3.25 45.19 -5.93
N PRO A 1106 -3.01 45.54 -4.65
CA PRO A 1106 -1.75 45.25 -3.97
C PRO A 1106 -1.34 43.77 -4.00
N ASN A 1107 -2.25 42.80 -4.15
CA ASN A 1107 -1.90 41.38 -4.22
C ASN A 1107 -1.26 40.95 -5.56
N PHE A 1108 -1.46 41.74 -6.62
CA PHE A 1108 -1.00 41.38 -7.96
C PHE A 1108 -0.11 42.46 -8.59
N GLY A 1109 -0.60 43.70 -8.58
CA GLY A 1109 0.05 44.84 -9.20
C GLY A 1109 -0.92 45.78 -9.91
N LYS A 1110 -0.37 46.56 -10.84
CA LYS A 1110 -1.11 47.58 -11.58
C LYS A 1110 -1.47 47.07 -12.97
N ALA A 1111 -2.70 47.30 -13.39
CA ALA A 1111 -3.16 47.14 -14.75
C ALA A 1111 -3.52 48.51 -15.35
N THR A 1112 -3.25 48.70 -16.63
CA THR A 1112 -3.68 49.87 -17.40
C THR A 1112 -4.40 49.47 -18.68
N PHE A 1113 -5.32 50.32 -19.11
CA PHE A 1113 -6.19 50.07 -20.26
C PHE A 1113 -6.32 51.32 -21.13
N ASP A 1114 -6.11 51.13 -22.42
CA ASP A 1114 -6.20 52.19 -23.44
C ASP A 1114 -7.65 52.40 -23.92
N THR A 1115 -8.59 51.52 -23.55
CA THR A 1115 -10.01 51.61 -23.93
C THR A 1115 -10.95 51.31 -22.76
N GLN A 1116 -12.14 51.92 -22.79
CA GLN A 1116 -13.21 51.65 -21.82
C GLN A 1116 -13.65 50.18 -21.84
N ALA A 1117 -13.72 49.56 -23.02
CA ALA A 1117 -14.15 48.18 -23.17
C ALA A 1117 -13.17 47.21 -22.48
N ALA A 1118 -11.87 47.42 -22.68
CA ALA A 1118 -10.83 46.62 -22.03
C ALA A 1118 -10.87 46.75 -20.50
N MET A 1119 -11.05 47.97 -19.98
CA MET A 1119 -11.24 48.21 -18.54
C MET A 1119 -12.49 47.49 -18.01
N SER A 1120 -13.62 47.56 -18.73
CA SER A 1120 -14.88 46.97 -18.30
C SER A 1120 -14.78 45.45 -18.21
N ALA A 1121 -14.22 44.80 -19.24
CA ALA A 1121 -14.00 43.36 -19.27
C ALA A 1121 -13.04 42.90 -18.15
N ALA A 1122 -11.99 43.68 -17.88
CA ALA A 1122 -11.04 43.38 -16.80
C ALA A 1122 -11.66 43.51 -15.41
N LEU A 1123 -12.46 44.55 -15.15
CA LEU A 1123 -13.17 44.71 -13.87
C LEU A 1123 -14.24 43.65 -13.69
N GLU A 1124 -14.95 43.25 -14.75
CA GLU A 1124 -15.91 42.15 -14.69
C GLU A 1124 -15.23 40.82 -14.35
N SER A 1125 -14.08 40.54 -14.97
CA SER A 1125 -13.27 39.36 -14.65
C SER A 1125 -12.78 39.39 -13.20
N THR A 1126 -12.11 40.47 -12.78
CA THR A 1126 -11.45 40.54 -11.47
C THR A 1126 -12.42 40.71 -10.29
N LEU A 1127 -13.63 41.21 -10.50
CA LEU A 1127 -14.62 41.45 -9.45
C LEU A 1127 -15.80 40.45 -9.46
N SER A 1128 -15.97 39.65 -10.51
CA SER A 1128 -17.19 38.83 -10.67
C SER A 1128 -17.00 37.45 -11.30
N THR A 1129 -16.35 37.35 -12.46
CA THR A 1129 -16.41 36.11 -13.27
C THR A 1129 -15.08 35.34 -13.35
N GLY A 1130 -13.96 36.02 -13.15
CA GLY A 1130 -12.60 35.49 -13.21
C GLY A 1130 -12.19 34.71 -11.96
N ARG A 1131 -11.03 34.06 -12.05
CA ARG A 1131 -10.37 33.30 -10.98
C ARG A 1131 -9.86 34.23 -9.87
N THR A 1132 -9.40 35.45 -10.20
CA THR A 1132 -8.81 36.39 -9.23
C THR A 1132 -9.81 36.99 -8.25
N LYS A 1133 -11.12 36.99 -8.55
CA LYS A 1133 -12.17 37.46 -7.64
C LYS A 1133 -12.13 36.78 -6.26
N ASN A 1134 -11.68 35.52 -6.20
CA ASN A 1134 -11.63 34.74 -4.96
C ASN A 1134 -10.58 35.28 -3.97
N LEU A 1135 -9.72 36.21 -4.42
CA LEU A 1135 -8.75 36.91 -3.59
C LEU A 1135 -9.27 38.26 -3.07
N LEU A 1136 -10.43 38.73 -3.56
CA LEU A 1136 -11.12 39.93 -3.09
C LEU A 1136 -12.54 39.55 -2.63
N ALA A 1137 -12.66 39.26 -1.32
CA ALA A 1137 -13.96 39.00 -0.70
C ALA A 1137 -14.94 40.17 -0.96
N HIS A 1138 -16.21 39.85 -1.16
CA HIS A 1138 -17.27 40.83 -1.43
C HIS A 1138 -18.29 40.85 -0.28
N PHE A 1139 -19.07 41.93 -0.22
CA PHE A 1139 -20.24 42.00 0.64
C PHE A 1139 -21.43 41.32 -0.05
N VAL A 1140 -22.29 40.67 0.75
CA VAL A 1140 -23.55 40.13 0.23
C VAL A 1140 -24.52 41.29 0.01
N GLY A 1141 -24.99 41.40 -1.22
CA GLY A 1141 -25.97 42.38 -1.66
C GLY A 1141 -27.42 41.90 -1.55
N GLN A 1142 -28.36 42.68 -2.09
CA GLN A 1142 -29.76 42.26 -2.21
C GLN A 1142 -29.94 41.05 -3.14
N ASN A 1143 -29.01 40.85 -4.08
CA ASN A 1143 -28.95 39.68 -4.95
C ASN A 1143 -27.73 38.82 -4.58
N PRO A 1144 -27.92 37.61 -4.00
CA PRO A 1144 -26.82 36.76 -3.53
C PRO A 1144 -25.81 36.34 -4.62
N GLY A 1145 -26.21 36.40 -5.90
CA GLY A 1145 -25.34 36.07 -7.04
C GLY A 1145 -24.49 37.23 -7.57
N VAL A 1146 -24.62 38.44 -7.03
CA VAL A 1146 -23.95 39.65 -7.54
C VAL A 1146 -22.99 40.20 -6.47
N PRO A 1147 -21.67 40.18 -6.71
CA PRO A 1147 -20.70 40.75 -5.78
C PRO A 1147 -20.88 42.25 -5.57
N GLU A 1148 -20.96 42.68 -4.31
CA GLU A 1148 -20.98 44.10 -3.94
C GLU A 1148 -19.71 44.52 -3.18
N TYR A 1149 -19.30 45.77 -3.38
CA TYR A 1149 -18.11 46.37 -2.81
C TYR A 1149 -18.41 47.76 -2.25
N ARG A 1150 -17.64 48.19 -1.25
CA ARG A 1150 -17.74 49.55 -0.74
C ARG A 1150 -16.81 50.46 -1.51
N ILE A 1151 -17.33 51.60 -1.98
CA ILE A 1151 -16.56 52.57 -2.75
C ILE A 1151 -16.66 53.99 -2.21
N SER A 1152 -15.58 54.75 -2.36
CA SER A 1152 -15.53 56.21 -2.16
C SER A 1152 -14.61 56.85 -3.20
N THR A 1153 -14.80 58.15 -3.47
CA THR A 1153 -13.87 58.91 -4.32
C THR A 1153 -12.67 59.37 -3.49
N PHE A 1154 -11.46 59.07 -3.97
CA PHE A 1154 -10.22 59.46 -3.33
C PHE A 1154 -9.97 60.97 -3.41
N ASP A 1155 -9.48 61.54 -2.30
CA ASP A 1155 -9.06 62.94 -2.19
C ASP A 1155 -7.77 63.03 -1.36
N PRO A 1156 -6.69 63.63 -1.88
CA PRO A 1156 -5.44 63.80 -1.14
C PRO A 1156 -5.60 64.56 0.18
N ALA A 1157 -6.53 65.49 0.28
CA ALA A 1157 -6.75 66.26 1.51
C ALA A 1157 -7.21 65.38 2.68
N ASP A 1158 -8.09 64.41 2.39
CA ASP A 1158 -8.60 63.49 3.40
C ASP A 1158 -7.53 62.51 3.86
N LEU A 1159 -6.65 62.08 2.95
CA LEU A 1159 -5.50 61.24 3.31
C LEU A 1159 -4.55 62.00 4.26
N ASN A 1160 -4.24 63.26 3.94
CA ASN A 1160 -3.39 64.10 4.79
C ASN A 1160 -3.97 64.31 6.19
N ASN A 1161 -5.30 64.40 6.33
CA ASN A 1161 -5.95 64.52 7.64
C ASN A 1161 -5.72 63.28 8.52
N ILE A 1162 -5.69 62.08 7.92
CA ILE A 1162 -5.39 60.83 8.63
C ILE A 1162 -3.90 60.69 8.95
N THR A 1163 -3.01 61.16 8.07
CA THR A 1163 -1.56 60.98 8.25
C THR A 1163 -0.89 62.06 9.09
N ALA A 1164 -1.49 63.25 9.21
CA ALA A 1164 -0.92 64.35 9.99
C ALA A 1164 -0.68 64.00 11.48
N PRO A 1165 -1.59 63.32 12.21
CA PRO A 1165 -1.33 62.88 13.59
C PRO A 1165 -0.20 61.84 13.72
N LEU A 1166 0.12 61.14 12.62
CA LEU A 1166 1.17 60.12 12.57
C LEU A 1166 2.54 60.72 12.20
N ASN A 1167 2.60 62.01 11.89
CA ASN A 1167 3.79 62.69 11.35
C ASN A 1167 4.33 62.02 10.06
N ILE A 1168 3.43 61.46 9.25
CA ILE A 1168 3.78 60.79 7.98
C ILE A 1168 3.43 61.71 6.81
N ASP A 1169 4.45 62.09 6.05
CA ASP A 1169 4.32 62.78 4.77
C ASP A 1169 4.23 61.75 3.64
N VAL A 1170 3.02 61.59 3.08
CA VAL A 1170 2.75 60.62 2.01
C VAL A 1170 3.55 60.92 0.73
N MET A 1171 3.93 62.17 0.50
CA MET A 1171 4.70 62.53 -0.70
C MET A 1171 6.10 61.89 -0.69
N LYS A 1172 6.67 61.60 0.48
CA LYS A 1172 7.99 60.96 0.60
C LYS A 1172 8.05 59.57 -0.02
N PHE A 1173 6.92 58.89 -0.19
CA PHE A 1173 6.88 57.59 -0.88
C PHE A 1173 7.22 57.71 -2.38
N PHE A 1174 7.00 58.87 -3.00
CA PHE A 1174 7.10 59.06 -4.46
C PHE A 1174 7.63 60.43 -4.93
N GLN A 1175 8.27 61.20 -4.06
CA GLN A 1175 8.90 62.48 -4.41
C GLN A 1175 10.40 62.32 -4.71
N THR A 1176 11.11 61.44 -4.00
CA THR A 1176 12.55 61.17 -4.17
C THR A 1176 12.81 59.68 -4.41
N ASP A 1177 13.84 59.36 -5.20
CA ASP A 1177 14.26 57.98 -5.44
C ASP A 1177 15.00 57.42 -4.21
N LEU A 1178 14.73 56.15 -3.85
CA LEU A 1178 15.47 55.38 -2.84
C LEU A 1178 16.78 54.78 -3.38
#